data_AF-A6IZS5-F1
#
_entry.id   AF-A6IZS5-F1
#
_cell.length_a   1.000
_cell.length_b   1.000
_cell.length_c   1.000
_cell.angle_alpha   90.00
_cell.angle_beta   90.00
_cell.angle_gamma   90.00
#
_symmetry.space_group_name_H-M   'P 1'
#
loop_
_entity.id
_entity.type
_entity.pdbx_description
1 polymer ?
#
loop_
_entity_poly.entity_id
_entity_poly.type
_entity_poly.pdbx_seq_one_letter_code
_entity_poly.pdbx_strand_id
1 'polypeptide(L)'
;MKRIRAKQEKYRQSQASRGQLQSTDPQEPGPDSPGGSSPPRTQWWRPWQDHATVIHSGDYFLFESDSEEEEEALPEDPRPAAQSAFQMAYQAWVTNAQTVLRQRREQARRDRAEQLASGGDLSPEVEPVDVPENEMAGRSHVMQRVLSTMQFLWVLGQATVDGLTRWLRTFTKDHRTMSDVLCAERYLLTQELLRGGEVHRGVLDQLYVSEDEIALSGPVENRDGPSTASSGLGAEEPLSSMTDDTGSPLSTGYNTRSGSEEIITDTGGLQAGTSLHGSQELLANARTRMRTASELLLDRRLRIPELEEAEQFEAQQGRTLRLLRAMYQCVAAHSELLCYFIIILNHMVTASAASLVLPVLVFLWAMLTIPRPSKRFWMTAIVFTEVMVVTKYLFQFGFFPWNSYIVLRRYENKPYFPPRILGLEKTDSYIKYDLVQLMALFFHRSQLLCYGLWDHEEDGVPKDHCRSSEKDQEAEEESEAKLESQPETGTGHPEEPVLTGTPKDHIQGKGSVRSKDEIQDPPEDLKPQHRRHISIRFRRRKETQGPKGAAVVEAEHEEGEEGREAAGRKRLRRPREGLKIREKMKAAGRRLQSFCLSLAQSFYQPLRRFFHDILHTKYRAATDVYALMFLADIVDIVVIIFGFWAFGKHSAATDIASSLSDDQVPQAFLFMLLVQFGTMVIDRALYLRKTVLGKLAFQVVLVVAIHLWMFFILPAVTERMFRQNAVAQLWYFVKCIYFALSAYQIRCGYPTRILGNFLTKKYNHLNLFLFQGFRLVPFLVELRAVMDWVWTDTTLSLSNWMCVEDIYANIFIIKCSRETEKKYPQPKGQKKKKIVKYGMGGLIILFLIAIIWFPLLFMSLIRSVVGVVNQPIDVTVTLKLGGYEPLFTMSAQQPSIVPFTPEDYEELSQQFDPYPLAMQFISQYSPEDIVTAQIEGSSGALWRISPPSRAQMKHELYNGTADITLRFTWNFQRDLAKGGSVEYTNEKHTLELAPNSTARRQLAQLLEGRPDQSVVIPHLFPKYIRAPNGPEANPVKQLQPDEEEDYLGVRIQLRREQVGTGTSGEQAGTKASDFLEWWVIELQDCQAECNLLPMVIFSDKVSPPSLGFLAGYGIVGLYVSIVLVVGKFVRGFFSDISHSIMFEELPCVDRILKLCQDIFLVRETRELELEEELYAKLIFLYRSPETMIKWTREKE
;
A
#
# COMPACT_ATOMS: atom_id res chain seq x y z
N MET A 1 38.64 -7.23 -7.24
CA MET A 1 39.77 -6.62 -6.47
C MET A 1 41.14 -7.16 -6.88
N LYS A 2 41.74 -8.19 -6.25
CA LYS A 2 43.15 -8.61 -6.55
C LYS A 2 43.49 -8.73 -8.05
N ARG A 3 42.67 -9.45 -8.84
CA ARG A 3 42.81 -9.58 -10.31
C ARG A 3 42.71 -8.25 -11.07
N ILE A 4 41.84 -7.34 -10.61
CA ILE A 4 41.66 -5.99 -11.19
C ILE A 4 42.92 -5.16 -11.01
N ARG A 5 43.45 -5.09 -9.76
CA ARG A 5 44.69 -4.35 -9.48
C ARG A 5 45.88 -4.91 -10.27
N ALA A 6 45.99 -6.23 -10.38
CA ALA A 6 47.01 -6.87 -11.21
C ALA A 6 46.87 -6.53 -12.71
N LYS A 7 45.65 -6.40 -13.25
CA LYS A 7 45.43 -5.94 -14.64
C LYS A 7 45.81 -4.47 -14.83
N GLN A 8 45.36 -3.57 -13.94
CA GLN A 8 45.71 -2.14 -14.04
C GLN A 8 47.22 -1.91 -13.91
N GLU A 9 47.89 -2.61 -12.99
CA GLU A 9 49.35 -2.52 -12.82
C GLU A 9 50.10 -3.02 -14.07
N LYS A 10 49.63 -4.10 -14.72
CA LYS A 10 50.18 -4.52 -16.03
C LYS A 10 50.00 -3.47 -17.12
N TYR A 11 48.87 -2.76 -17.16
CA TYR A 11 48.66 -1.66 -18.13
C TYR A 11 49.56 -0.46 -17.83
N ARG A 12 49.74 -0.08 -16.56
CA ARG A 12 50.68 0.99 -16.15
C ARG A 12 52.12 0.64 -16.56
N GLN A 13 52.53 -0.62 -16.37
CA GLN A 13 53.86 -1.11 -16.76
C GLN A 13 54.06 -1.20 -18.28
N SER A 14 53.04 -1.61 -19.04
CA SER A 14 53.13 -1.63 -20.52
C SER A 14 53.09 -0.21 -21.11
N GLN A 15 52.35 0.72 -20.51
CA GLN A 15 52.34 2.14 -20.88
C GLN A 15 53.69 2.80 -20.60
N ALA A 16 54.29 2.56 -19.42
CA ALA A 16 55.64 3.02 -19.10
C ALA A 16 56.68 2.49 -20.09
N SER A 17 56.59 1.21 -20.44
CA SER A 17 57.48 0.58 -21.44
C SER A 17 57.34 1.20 -22.83
N ARG A 18 56.11 1.52 -23.28
CA ARG A 18 55.86 2.20 -24.56
C ARG A 18 56.39 3.65 -24.57
N GLY A 19 56.21 4.38 -23.47
CA GLY A 19 56.75 5.75 -23.31
C GLY A 19 58.28 5.78 -23.33
N GLN A 20 58.93 4.72 -22.85
CA GLN A 20 60.39 4.57 -22.86
C GLN A 20 60.96 4.10 -24.21
N LEU A 21 60.12 3.55 -25.10
CA LEU A 21 60.47 3.28 -26.50
C LEU A 21 60.40 4.56 -27.36
N GLN A 22 59.36 5.38 -27.18
CA GLN A 22 59.16 6.63 -27.96
C GLN A 22 60.24 7.71 -27.75
N SER A 23 61.14 7.56 -26.78
CA SER A 23 62.33 8.42 -26.64
C SER A 23 63.52 8.00 -27.51
N THR A 24 63.33 7.13 -28.52
CA THR A 24 64.43 6.44 -29.24
C THR A 24 64.29 6.45 -30.77
N ASP A 25 63.62 7.45 -31.34
CA ASP A 25 63.70 7.70 -32.79
C ASP A 25 65.01 8.44 -33.15
N PRO A 26 65.81 7.95 -34.13
CA PRO A 26 67.07 8.59 -34.52
C PRO A 26 66.82 9.77 -35.46
N GLN A 27 66.91 10.99 -34.92
CA GLN A 27 66.83 12.22 -35.72
C GLN A 27 68.15 12.50 -36.47
N GLU A 28 68.07 12.84 -37.76
CA GLU A 28 69.26 13.11 -38.60
C GLU A 28 70.03 14.37 -38.15
N PRO A 29 71.38 14.37 -38.23
CA PRO A 29 72.20 15.46 -37.72
C PRO A 29 72.36 16.62 -38.73
N GLY A 30 71.69 17.75 -38.45
CA GLY A 30 72.11 19.07 -38.94
C GLY A 30 73.11 19.71 -37.97
N PRO A 31 74.21 20.34 -38.43
CA PRO A 31 75.22 20.90 -37.54
C PRO A 31 74.83 22.29 -37.01
N ASP A 32 74.86 22.47 -35.69
CA ASP A 32 75.85 23.35 -35.04
C ASP A 32 75.82 23.23 -33.50
N SER A 33 76.84 23.76 -32.84
CA SER A 33 77.11 23.68 -31.40
C SER A 33 77.28 25.08 -30.77
N PRO A 34 77.37 25.26 -29.42
CA PRO A 34 77.25 24.28 -28.33
C PRO A 34 76.32 24.71 -27.16
N GLY A 35 76.11 23.80 -26.19
CA GLY A 35 76.09 24.17 -24.76
C GLY A 35 74.75 24.04 -24.02
N GLY A 36 74.70 23.14 -23.03
CA GLY A 36 73.56 23.04 -22.09
C GLY A 36 73.18 21.61 -21.69
N SER A 37 74.10 20.86 -21.07
CA SER A 37 73.79 19.51 -20.59
C SER A 37 72.94 19.52 -19.31
N SER A 38 71.66 19.17 -19.43
CA SER A 38 70.82 18.73 -18.31
C SER A 38 70.27 17.33 -18.62
N PRO A 39 70.40 16.34 -17.73
CA PRO A 39 69.92 14.98 -17.98
C PRO A 39 68.38 14.95 -18.08
N PRO A 40 67.79 14.00 -18.84
CA PRO A 40 66.35 13.84 -18.93
C PRO A 40 65.78 13.56 -17.54
N ARG A 41 64.93 14.47 -17.06
CA ARG A 41 64.38 14.42 -15.71
C ARG A 41 63.37 13.28 -15.61
N THR A 42 63.75 12.20 -14.93
CA THR A 42 62.88 11.05 -14.64
C THR A 42 61.62 11.50 -13.92
N GLN A 43 60.50 11.59 -14.64
CA GLN A 43 59.19 11.95 -14.07
C GLN A 43 58.54 10.72 -13.42
N TRP A 44 59.16 10.23 -12.36
CA TRP A 44 58.52 9.34 -11.41
C TRP A 44 57.65 10.16 -10.44
N TRP A 45 56.39 9.72 -10.27
CA TRP A 45 55.35 10.29 -9.40
C TRP A 45 54.90 11.73 -9.71
N ARG A 46 53.60 11.86 -10.04
CA ARG A 46 52.83 13.10 -9.87
C ARG A 46 51.60 12.82 -9.01
N PRO A 47 51.56 13.22 -7.73
CA PRO A 47 50.36 13.14 -6.88
C PRO A 47 49.21 14.08 -7.29
N TRP A 48 49.27 14.63 -8.50
CA TRP A 48 48.43 15.70 -9.03
C TRP A 48 48.24 15.47 -10.54
N GLN A 49 47.59 14.37 -10.91
CA GLN A 49 46.84 14.30 -12.16
C GLN A 49 45.42 14.79 -11.84
N ASP A 50 44.91 15.73 -12.63
CA ASP A 50 43.54 16.19 -12.44
C ASP A 50 42.57 15.04 -12.77
N HIS A 51 41.49 14.91 -12.00
CA HIS A 51 40.39 13.95 -12.22
C HIS A 51 39.94 13.88 -13.69
N ALA A 52 39.84 15.04 -14.36
CA ALA A 52 39.51 15.12 -15.79
C ALA A 52 40.56 14.50 -16.73
N THR A 53 41.84 14.49 -16.35
CA THR A 53 42.91 13.84 -17.14
C THR A 53 42.86 12.32 -17.02
N VAL A 54 42.56 11.77 -15.83
CA VAL A 54 42.42 10.32 -15.61
C VAL A 54 41.19 9.77 -16.34
N ILE A 55 40.04 10.45 -16.22
CA ILE A 55 38.79 10.08 -16.92
C ILE A 55 38.93 10.11 -18.45
N HIS A 56 39.94 10.82 -18.98
CA HIS A 56 40.20 10.92 -20.41
C HIS A 56 41.49 10.25 -20.89
N SER A 57 42.24 9.57 -20.01
CA SER A 57 43.48 8.83 -20.39
C SER A 57 43.21 7.42 -20.94
N GLY A 58 42.03 7.20 -21.53
CA GLY A 58 41.69 5.95 -22.21
C GLY A 58 42.35 5.89 -23.58
N ASP A 59 43.01 4.77 -23.88
CA ASP A 59 43.76 4.54 -25.12
C ASP A 59 43.64 3.08 -25.59
N TYR A 60 43.96 2.83 -26.87
CA TYR A 60 43.87 1.52 -27.52
C TYR A 60 44.63 0.39 -26.78
N PHE A 61 45.75 0.70 -26.11
CA PHE A 61 46.59 -0.32 -25.46
C PHE A 61 45.87 -1.09 -24.34
N LEU A 62 44.87 -0.48 -23.70
CA LEU A 62 44.03 -1.10 -22.66
C LEU A 62 43.24 -2.32 -23.16
N PHE A 63 43.18 -2.53 -24.49
CA PHE A 63 42.44 -3.60 -25.17
C PHE A 63 43.35 -4.54 -25.97
N GLU A 64 44.67 -4.43 -25.84
CA GLU A 64 45.63 -5.29 -26.54
C GLU A 64 46.06 -6.51 -25.71
N SER A 65 46.28 -6.35 -24.40
CA SER A 65 46.80 -7.42 -23.53
C SER A 65 45.73 -8.31 -22.87
N ASP A 66 44.44 -8.05 -23.11
CA ASP A 66 43.34 -8.62 -22.32
C ASP A 66 42.71 -9.90 -22.91
N SER A 67 43.18 -10.36 -24.07
CA SER A 67 42.61 -11.50 -24.81
C SER A 67 42.94 -12.88 -24.23
N GLU A 68 44.09 -12.99 -23.57
CA GLU A 68 44.71 -14.26 -23.17
C GLU A 68 44.36 -14.66 -21.73
N GLU A 69 44.43 -13.73 -20.77
CA GLU A 69 44.27 -14.02 -19.33
C GLU A 69 42.82 -14.20 -18.84
N GLU A 70 41.94 -14.83 -19.63
CA GLU A 70 40.51 -15.03 -19.31
C GLU A 70 40.05 -16.51 -19.37
N GLU A 71 40.95 -17.46 -19.65
CA GLU A 71 40.66 -18.91 -19.57
C GLU A 71 40.58 -19.43 -18.12
N GLU A 72 39.46 -19.18 -17.44
CA GLU A 72 39.14 -19.90 -16.18
C GLU A 72 37.64 -19.83 -15.85
N ALA A 73 36.81 -20.45 -16.69
CA ALA A 73 35.39 -20.64 -16.46
C ALA A 73 34.88 -21.87 -17.24
N LEU A 74 34.96 -23.06 -16.64
CA LEU A 74 34.29 -24.25 -17.17
C LEU A 74 32.77 -23.99 -17.22
N PRO A 75 32.07 -24.24 -18.35
CA PRO A 75 30.62 -24.24 -18.35
C PRO A 75 30.10 -25.41 -17.52
N GLU A 76 29.30 -25.12 -16.48
CA GLU A 76 28.45 -26.16 -15.88
C GLU A 76 27.36 -26.53 -16.88
N ASP A 77 27.54 -27.67 -17.58
CA ASP A 77 26.51 -28.23 -18.45
C ASP A 77 25.21 -28.46 -17.64
N PRO A 78 24.10 -27.78 -17.97
CA PRO A 78 22.89 -27.88 -17.18
C PRO A 78 22.21 -29.24 -17.47
N ARG A 79 22.46 -30.22 -16.60
CA ARG A 79 21.74 -31.51 -16.58
C ARG A 79 20.23 -31.27 -16.76
N PRO A 80 19.52 -32.07 -17.57
CA PRO A 80 18.11 -31.85 -17.88
C PRO A 80 17.23 -32.13 -16.65
N ALA A 81 17.05 -31.09 -15.82
CA ALA A 81 16.22 -31.16 -14.61
C ALA A 81 14.80 -31.66 -14.90
N ALA A 82 14.27 -32.46 -13.98
CA ALA A 82 12.97 -33.12 -14.14
C ALA A 82 11.86 -32.13 -14.56
N GLN A 83 11.15 -32.46 -15.64
CA GLN A 83 10.26 -31.53 -16.32
C GLN A 83 9.21 -30.93 -15.38
N SER A 84 9.24 -29.60 -15.20
CA SER A 84 8.23 -28.89 -14.41
C SER A 84 6.85 -29.00 -15.05
N ALA A 85 5.78 -29.06 -14.24
CA ALA A 85 4.40 -29.06 -14.74
C ALA A 85 4.09 -27.84 -15.63
N PHE A 86 4.73 -26.69 -15.37
CA PHE A 86 4.63 -25.50 -16.23
C PHE A 86 5.34 -25.70 -17.58
N GLN A 87 6.50 -26.37 -17.58
CA GLN A 87 7.25 -26.68 -18.80
C GLN A 87 6.52 -27.74 -19.65
N MET A 88 5.90 -28.75 -19.01
CA MET A 88 5.00 -29.69 -19.68
C MET A 88 3.76 -28.99 -20.27
N ALA A 89 3.14 -28.04 -19.54
CA ALA A 89 2.01 -27.27 -20.04
C ALA A 89 2.40 -26.38 -21.24
N TYR A 90 3.55 -25.71 -21.17
CA TYR A 90 4.10 -24.94 -22.29
C TYR A 90 4.42 -25.83 -23.50
N GLN A 91 5.04 -27.00 -23.28
CA GLN A 91 5.35 -27.96 -24.34
C GLN A 91 4.08 -28.55 -24.97
N ALA A 92 3.02 -28.80 -24.19
CA ALA A 92 1.70 -29.22 -24.69
C ALA A 92 1.00 -28.11 -25.50
N TRP A 93 1.15 -26.84 -25.10
CA TRP A 93 0.63 -25.67 -25.81
C TRP A 93 1.39 -25.39 -27.13
N VAL A 94 2.71 -25.61 -27.15
CA VAL A 94 3.58 -25.43 -28.32
C VAL A 94 3.52 -26.63 -29.30
N THR A 95 3.06 -27.80 -28.85
CA THR A 95 2.92 -29.01 -29.68
C THR A 95 1.46 -29.51 -29.74
N ASN A 96 1.09 -30.48 -28.92
CA ASN A 96 -0.26 -31.00 -28.72
C ASN A 96 -0.30 -31.76 -27.38
N ALA A 97 -1.42 -31.71 -26.65
CA ALA A 97 -1.63 -32.53 -25.46
C ALA A 97 -1.47 -34.04 -25.75
N GLN A 98 -1.90 -34.51 -26.93
CA GLN A 98 -1.73 -35.92 -27.32
C GLN A 98 -0.27 -36.33 -27.52
N THR A 99 0.61 -35.45 -28.02
CA THR A 99 2.04 -35.78 -28.20
C THR A 99 2.77 -35.83 -26.87
N VAL A 100 2.45 -34.93 -25.93
CA VAL A 100 2.99 -34.99 -24.56
C VAL A 100 2.49 -36.24 -23.81
N LEU A 101 1.22 -36.64 -23.99
CA LEU A 101 0.69 -37.88 -23.41
C LEU A 101 1.34 -39.15 -24.01
N ARG A 102 1.65 -39.17 -25.31
CA ARG A 102 2.43 -40.26 -25.93
C ARG A 102 3.86 -40.29 -25.40
N GLN A 103 4.56 -39.16 -25.43
CA GLN A 103 5.93 -39.03 -24.92
C GLN A 103 6.05 -39.43 -23.43
N ARG A 104 5.02 -39.15 -22.60
CA ARG A 104 4.96 -39.64 -21.22
C ARG A 104 4.68 -41.14 -21.12
N ARG A 105 3.87 -41.74 -22.00
CA ARG A 105 3.71 -43.21 -22.07
C ARG A 105 5.00 -43.89 -22.50
N GLU A 106 5.76 -43.27 -23.42
CA GLU A 106 7.07 -43.75 -23.87
C GLU A 106 8.12 -43.63 -22.77
N GLN A 107 8.20 -42.51 -22.04
CA GLN A 107 9.05 -42.40 -20.85
C GLN A 107 8.63 -43.39 -19.76
N ALA A 108 7.34 -43.49 -19.40
CA ALA A 108 6.89 -44.48 -18.42
C ALA A 108 7.11 -45.94 -18.87
N ARG A 109 7.17 -46.23 -20.18
CA ARG A 109 7.63 -47.53 -20.72
C ARG A 109 9.15 -47.70 -20.57
N ARG A 110 9.96 -46.64 -20.73
CA ARG A 110 11.43 -46.65 -20.49
C ARG A 110 11.79 -46.75 -19.02
N ASP A 111 11.26 -45.87 -18.16
CA ASP A 111 11.47 -45.89 -16.71
C ASP A 111 11.19 -47.30 -16.13
N ARG A 112 10.12 -47.95 -16.62
CA ARG A 112 9.72 -49.30 -16.22
C ARG A 112 10.61 -50.40 -16.82
N ALA A 113 11.17 -50.21 -18.01
CA ALA A 113 12.13 -51.13 -18.63
C ALA A 113 13.52 -51.02 -17.98
N GLU A 114 13.94 -49.82 -17.58
CA GLU A 114 15.17 -49.58 -16.81
C GLU A 114 15.06 -50.18 -15.40
N GLN A 115 13.88 -50.08 -14.76
CA GLN A 115 13.59 -50.78 -13.50
C GLN A 115 13.60 -52.31 -13.66
N LEU A 116 13.09 -52.86 -14.76
CA LEU A 116 13.20 -54.29 -15.09
C LEU A 116 14.63 -54.74 -15.46
N ALA A 117 15.48 -53.83 -15.93
CA ALA A 117 16.89 -54.12 -16.21
C ALA A 117 17.78 -54.11 -14.95
N SER A 118 17.36 -53.42 -13.88
CA SER A 118 18.11 -53.29 -12.63
C SER A 118 17.71 -54.29 -11.53
N GLY A 119 16.66 -55.10 -11.73
CA GLY A 119 16.16 -56.08 -10.76
C GLY A 119 15.94 -57.44 -11.40
N GLY A 120 16.88 -58.37 -11.20
CA GLY A 120 16.82 -59.70 -11.80
C GLY A 120 16.00 -60.70 -10.98
N ASP A 121 14.71 -60.87 -11.31
CA ASP A 121 13.98 -62.12 -11.10
C ASP A 121 12.87 -62.29 -12.17
N LEU A 122 12.36 -63.52 -12.35
CA LEU A 122 11.61 -63.95 -13.53
C LEU A 122 10.11 -64.12 -13.27
N SER A 123 9.27 -63.39 -14.02
CA SER A 123 7.92 -63.87 -14.40
C SER A 123 7.36 -63.09 -15.62
N PRO A 124 6.96 -63.76 -16.72
CA PRO A 124 6.37 -63.14 -17.89
C PRO A 124 4.84 -63.15 -17.83
N GLU A 125 4.20 -62.00 -17.55
CA GLU A 125 2.73 -61.88 -17.55
C GLU A 125 2.20 -60.91 -18.62
N VAL A 126 1.78 -61.53 -19.74
CA VAL A 126 0.79 -61.09 -20.75
C VAL A 126 0.78 -59.60 -21.17
N GLU A 127 1.29 -59.32 -22.38
CA GLU A 127 0.89 -58.11 -23.12
C GLU A 127 -0.54 -58.25 -23.70
N PRO A 128 -1.42 -57.25 -23.52
CA PRO A 128 -2.57 -57.05 -24.39
C PRO A 128 -2.15 -56.28 -25.66
N VAL A 129 -2.48 -56.81 -26.83
CA VAL A 129 -2.10 -56.26 -28.14
C VAL A 129 -2.69 -54.86 -28.37
N ASP A 130 -1.84 -53.89 -28.74
CA ASP A 130 -2.26 -52.54 -29.20
C ASP A 130 -3.01 -52.69 -30.56
N VAL A 131 -4.35 -52.53 -30.56
CA VAL A 131 -5.17 -52.52 -31.80
C VAL A 131 -5.01 -51.18 -32.53
N PRO A 132 -4.63 -51.16 -33.83
CA PRO A 132 -4.41 -49.93 -34.57
C PRO A 132 -5.73 -49.34 -35.10
N GLU A 133 -6.52 -48.69 -34.25
CA GLU A 133 -7.67 -47.89 -34.70
C GLU A 133 -7.20 -46.65 -35.47
N ASN A 134 -7.33 -46.72 -36.80
CA ASN A 134 -7.32 -45.57 -37.70
C ASN A 134 -8.65 -45.56 -38.47
N GLU A 135 -9.11 -44.37 -38.87
CA GLU A 135 -10.28 -44.15 -39.74
C GLU A 135 -11.67 -44.62 -39.24
N MET A 136 -12.33 -43.82 -38.39
CA MET A 136 -13.77 -43.61 -38.51
C MET A 136 -14.20 -42.17 -38.14
N ALA A 137 -15.20 -41.64 -38.86
CA ALA A 137 -15.26 -40.22 -39.19
C ALA A 137 -15.93 -39.28 -38.16
N GLY A 138 -15.37 -38.06 -38.05
CA GLY A 138 -16.12 -36.83 -37.82
C GLY A 138 -16.54 -36.52 -36.38
N ARG A 139 -17.53 -37.24 -35.82
CA ARG A 139 -18.21 -36.84 -34.57
C ARG A 139 -17.52 -37.33 -33.29
N SER A 140 -16.90 -38.51 -33.32
CA SER A 140 -16.12 -39.06 -32.19
C SER A 140 -14.98 -38.14 -31.76
N HIS A 141 -14.34 -37.46 -32.72
CA HIS A 141 -13.12 -36.69 -32.47
C HIS A 141 -13.32 -35.54 -31.45
N VAL A 142 -14.50 -34.91 -31.41
CA VAL A 142 -14.77 -33.85 -30.42
C VAL A 142 -14.93 -34.44 -29.03
N MET A 143 -15.70 -35.52 -28.87
CA MET A 143 -15.86 -36.20 -27.58
C MET A 143 -14.53 -36.74 -27.05
N GLN A 144 -13.69 -37.29 -27.92
CA GLN A 144 -12.36 -37.79 -27.54
C GLN A 144 -11.34 -36.67 -27.26
N ARG A 145 -11.48 -35.48 -27.88
CA ARG A 145 -10.76 -34.25 -27.47
C ARG A 145 -11.25 -33.75 -26.11
N VAL A 146 -12.54 -33.75 -25.83
CA VAL A 146 -13.11 -33.37 -24.52
C VAL A 146 -12.64 -34.34 -23.43
N LEU A 147 -12.71 -35.65 -23.68
CA LEU A 147 -12.28 -36.66 -22.71
C LEU A 147 -10.76 -36.63 -22.47
N SER A 148 -9.94 -36.43 -23.51
CA SER A 148 -8.48 -36.29 -23.34
C SER A 148 -8.05 -34.95 -22.72
N THR A 149 -8.77 -33.85 -22.97
CA THR A 149 -8.53 -32.57 -22.26
C THR A 149 -9.00 -32.62 -20.81
N MET A 150 -10.12 -33.30 -20.51
CA MET A 150 -10.57 -33.56 -19.14
C MET A 150 -9.59 -34.48 -18.39
N GLN A 151 -9.10 -35.55 -19.04
CA GLN A 151 -8.05 -36.42 -18.48
C GLN A 151 -6.74 -35.66 -18.25
N PHE A 152 -6.32 -34.81 -19.19
CA PHE A 152 -5.15 -33.95 -19.03
C PHE A 152 -5.32 -32.94 -17.88
N LEU A 153 -6.49 -32.28 -17.78
CA LEU A 153 -6.79 -31.31 -16.72
C LEU A 153 -6.87 -31.98 -15.35
N TRP A 154 -7.41 -33.20 -15.26
CA TRP A 154 -7.39 -34.03 -14.05
C TRP A 154 -5.95 -34.41 -13.65
N VAL A 155 -5.13 -34.87 -14.59
CA VAL A 155 -3.71 -35.19 -14.35
C VAL A 155 -2.90 -33.95 -13.99
N LEU A 156 -3.22 -32.78 -14.54
CA LEU A 156 -2.58 -31.50 -14.21
C LEU A 156 -3.01 -31.00 -12.81
N GLY A 157 -4.28 -31.13 -12.45
CA GLY A 157 -4.78 -30.85 -11.10
C GLY A 157 -4.14 -31.76 -10.06
N GLN A 158 -3.99 -33.05 -10.37
CA GLN A 158 -3.23 -33.99 -9.56
C GLN A 158 -1.75 -33.58 -9.42
N ALA A 159 -1.06 -33.32 -10.54
CA ALA A 159 0.36 -32.97 -10.53
C ALA A 159 0.66 -31.64 -9.83
N THR A 160 -0.29 -30.69 -9.82
CA THR A 160 -0.17 -29.43 -9.06
C THR A 160 -0.42 -29.63 -7.56
N VAL A 161 -1.37 -30.46 -7.15
CA VAL A 161 -1.55 -30.87 -5.73
C VAL A 161 -0.33 -31.64 -5.21
N ASP A 162 0.20 -32.59 -5.98
CA ASP A 162 1.43 -33.32 -5.63
C ASP A 162 2.68 -32.43 -5.71
N GLY A 163 2.65 -31.35 -6.50
CA GLY A 163 3.65 -30.28 -6.51
C GLY A 163 3.61 -29.43 -5.24
N LEU A 164 2.44 -28.94 -4.86
CA LEU A 164 2.21 -28.16 -3.63
C LEU A 164 2.58 -28.97 -2.38
N THR A 165 2.21 -30.25 -2.35
CA THR A 165 2.52 -31.16 -1.23
C THR A 165 4.04 -31.37 -1.09
N ARG A 166 4.78 -31.48 -2.20
CA ARG A 166 6.25 -31.54 -2.18
C ARG A 166 6.86 -30.21 -1.74
N TRP A 167 6.36 -29.08 -2.24
CA TRP A 167 6.85 -27.76 -1.85
C TRP A 167 6.66 -27.47 -0.35
N LEU A 168 5.49 -27.79 0.21
CA LEU A 168 5.24 -27.70 1.65
C LEU A 168 6.22 -28.58 2.44
N ARG A 169 6.43 -29.84 2.01
CA ARG A 169 7.40 -30.76 2.65
C ARG A 169 8.84 -30.26 2.57
N THR A 170 9.26 -29.60 1.48
CA THR A 170 10.61 -29.00 1.40
C THR A 170 10.73 -27.72 2.21
N PHE A 171 9.66 -26.92 2.31
CA PHE A 171 9.62 -25.72 3.14
C PHE A 171 9.68 -26.03 4.64
N THR A 172 9.06 -27.13 5.09
CA THR A 172 9.05 -27.57 6.49
C THR A 172 10.13 -28.60 6.83
N LYS A 173 11.12 -28.83 5.95
CA LYS A 173 12.06 -29.97 6.06
C LYS A 173 12.75 -30.02 7.43
N ASP A 174 13.28 -28.90 7.89
CA ASP A 174 14.11 -28.83 9.10
C ASP A 174 13.31 -29.09 10.38
N HIS A 175 12.07 -28.60 10.44
CA HIS A 175 11.13 -28.90 11.53
C HIS A 175 10.69 -30.37 11.48
N ARG A 176 10.47 -30.91 10.28
CA ARG A 176 10.10 -32.31 10.10
C ARG A 176 11.24 -33.25 10.53
N THR A 177 12.48 -33.08 10.05
CA THR A 177 13.59 -33.98 10.42
C THR A 177 13.85 -33.96 11.92
N MET A 178 13.75 -32.79 12.56
CA MET A 178 13.80 -32.68 14.03
C MET A 178 12.63 -33.43 14.71
N SER A 179 11.41 -33.32 14.19
CA SER A 179 10.24 -34.04 14.73
C SER A 179 10.31 -35.56 14.52
N ASP A 180 10.87 -36.01 13.40
CA ASP A 180 11.01 -37.43 13.05
C ASP A 180 12.10 -38.08 13.94
N VAL A 181 13.21 -37.36 14.23
CA VAL A 181 14.22 -37.71 15.25
C VAL A 181 13.60 -37.83 16.65
N LEU A 182 12.95 -36.77 17.13
CA LEU A 182 12.34 -36.74 18.47
C LEU A 182 11.25 -37.81 18.65
N CYS A 183 10.63 -38.27 17.56
CA CYS A 183 9.68 -39.39 17.60
C CYS A 183 10.37 -40.73 17.90
N ALA A 184 11.54 -40.98 17.29
CA ALA A 184 12.33 -42.20 17.51
C ALA A 184 12.96 -42.22 18.91
N GLU A 185 13.52 -41.09 19.37
CA GLU A 185 14.02 -40.94 20.74
C GLU A 185 12.90 -41.20 21.77
N ARG A 186 11.74 -40.55 21.60
CA ARG A 186 10.58 -40.74 22.47
C ARG A 186 10.09 -42.19 22.49
N TYR A 187 10.14 -42.90 21.36
CA TYR A 187 9.74 -44.31 21.30
C TYR A 187 10.61 -45.17 22.24
N LEU A 188 11.94 -45.06 22.15
CA LEU A 188 12.85 -45.79 23.05
C LEU A 188 12.62 -45.40 24.51
N LEU A 189 12.49 -44.11 24.80
CA LEU A 189 12.22 -43.62 26.17
C LEU A 189 10.90 -44.19 26.72
N THR A 190 9.84 -44.32 25.91
CA THR A 190 8.61 -45.00 26.33
C THR A 190 8.80 -46.49 26.53
N GLN A 191 9.64 -47.16 25.74
CA GLN A 191 9.94 -48.59 25.91
C GLN A 191 10.75 -48.86 27.19
N GLU A 192 11.66 -47.96 27.57
CA GLU A 192 12.44 -48.02 28.80
C GLU A 192 11.59 -47.72 30.05
N LEU A 193 10.74 -46.69 29.99
CA LEU A 193 9.76 -46.39 31.04
C LEU A 193 8.79 -47.57 31.27
N LEU A 194 8.36 -48.26 30.20
CA LEU A 194 7.56 -49.49 30.29
C LEU A 194 8.33 -50.69 30.86
N ARG A 195 9.67 -50.68 30.78
CA ARG A 195 10.55 -51.66 31.46
C ARG A 195 10.86 -51.28 32.91
N GLY A 196 10.42 -50.11 33.38
CA GLY A 196 10.63 -49.63 34.75
C GLY A 196 12.04 -49.05 35.00
N GLY A 197 12.77 -48.67 33.95
CA GLY A 197 14.09 -48.03 34.08
C GLY A 197 14.01 -46.55 34.45
N GLU A 198 15.01 -46.05 35.17
CA GLU A 198 15.23 -44.61 35.34
C GLU A 198 15.83 -44.03 34.05
N VAL A 199 15.22 -42.98 33.50
CA VAL A 199 15.61 -42.38 32.21
C VAL A 199 16.98 -41.72 32.30
N HIS A 200 18.00 -42.42 31.80
CA HIS A 200 19.38 -41.94 31.74
C HIS A 200 19.73 -41.45 30.33
N ARG A 201 20.39 -40.29 30.23
CA ARG A 201 20.70 -39.66 28.94
C ARG A 201 21.56 -40.54 28.02
N GLY A 202 22.41 -41.41 28.59
CA GLY A 202 23.26 -42.34 27.84
C GLY A 202 22.52 -43.46 27.09
N VAL A 203 21.20 -43.62 27.31
CA VAL A 203 20.37 -44.57 26.55
C VAL A 203 20.16 -44.07 25.11
N LEU A 204 20.14 -42.74 24.91
CA LEU A 204 20.03 -42.11 23.60
C LEU A 204 21.31 -42.31 22.75
N ASP A 205 22.47 -42.43 23.39
CA ASP A 205 23.75 -42.68 22.70
C ASP A 205 23.72 -44.04 21.97
N GLN A 206 22.92 -45.01 22.44
CA GLN A 206 22.74 -46.31 21.76
C GLN A 206 22.08 -46.17 20.36
N LEU A 207 21.39 -45.07 20.06
CA LEU A 207 20.80 -44.84 18.74
C LEU A 207 21.81 -44.30 17.70
N TYR A 208 22.93 -43.71 18.17
CA TYR A 208 23.83 -42.86 17.39
C TYR A 208 25.33 -43.21 17.47
N VAL A 209 25.74 -44.04 18.43
CA VAL A 209 27.13 -44.51 18.61
C VAL A 209 27.29 -45.91 18.00
N SER A 210 28.49 -46.23 17.50
CA SER A 210 28.81 -47.54 16.92
C SER A 210 29.47 -48.45 17.95
N GLU A 211 29.22 -49.76 17.89
CA GLU A 211 29.86 -50.75 18.78
C GLU A 211 31.40 -50.68 18.72
N ASP A 212 31.97 -50.34 17.56
CA ASP A 212 33.41 -50.12 17.37
C ASP A 212 33.99 -48.98 18.24
N GLU A 213 33.22 -47.91 18.49
CA GLU A 213 33.66 -46.82 19.39
C GLU A 213 33.55 -47.22 20.86
N ILE A 214 32.59 -48.11 21.20
CA ILE A 214 32.39 -48.64 22.56
C ILE A 214 33.50 -49.65 22.89
N ALA A 215 33.88 -50.50 21.93
CA ALA A 215 34.99 -51.45 22.06
C ALA A 215 36.37 -50.79 22.24
N LEU A 216 36.53 -49.54 21.81
CA LEU A 216 37.72 -48.72 22.00
C LEU A 216 37.74 -47.95 23.34
N SER A 217 36.63 -47.90 24.07
CA SER A 217 36.57 -47.38 25.44
C SER A 217 36.64 -48.49 26.49
N GLY A 218 37.83 -48.71 27.05
CA GLY A 218 37.98 -49.52 28.27
C GLY A 218 37.25 -48.90 29.47
N PRO A 219 36.87 -49.71 30.48
CA PRO A 219 36.04 -49.24 31.59
C PRO A 219 36.79 -48.25 32.47
N VAL A 220 36.18 -47.08 32.69
CA VAL A 220 36.53 -46.15 33.78
C VAL A 220 35.49 -46.35 34.87
N GLU A 221 35.92 -46.64 36.09
CA GLU A 221 35.02 -46.94 37.21
C GLU A 221 34.16 -45.74 37.62
N ASN A 222 32.90 -46.00 37.98
CA ASN A 222 32.00 -45.00 38.55
C ASN A 222 32.57 -44.42 39.84
N ARG A 223 32.44 -43.10 40.05
CA ARG A 223 32.57 -42.51 41.37
C ARG A 223 31.65 -41.31 41.58
N ASP A 224 30.39 -41.60 41.86
CA ASP A 224 29.43 -40.63 42.36
C ASP A 224 29.85 -40.06 43.72
N GLY A 225 29.61 -38.76 43.93
CA GLY A 225 29.96 -38.06 45.16
C GLY A 225 29.71 -36.55 45.08
N PRO A 226 28.65 -36.01 45.72
CA PRO A 226 28.34 -34.58 45.64
C PRO A 226 29.37 -33.75 46.43
N SER A 227 30.06 -32.84 45.74
CA SER A 227 31.14 -32.04 46.34
C SER A 227 30.69 -30.62 46.66
N THR A 228 30.27 -30.39 47.90
CA THR A 228 30.28 -29.03 48.49
C THR A 228 31.68 -28.71 49.03
N ALA A 229 31.97 -27.41 49.18
CA ALA A 229 33.33 -26.87 49.30
C ALA A 229 34.14 -27.33 50.53
N SER A 230 35.46 -27.42 50.39
CA SER A 230 36.41 -26.74 51.30
C SER A 230 37.85 -26.65 50.76
N SER A 231 38.60 -25.65 51.26
CA SER A 231 40.05 -25.61 51.53
C SER A 231 40.99 -26.50 50.71
N GLY A 232 41.87 -26.01 49.82
CA GLY A 232 42.96 -25.07 50.14
C GLY A 232 44.34 -25.74 49.96
N LEU A 233 45.38 -24.97 49.62
CA LEU A 233 46.77 -25.41 49.26
C LEU A 233 46.88 -26.21 47.93
N GLY A 234 47.85 -25.97 47.04
CA GLY A 234 48.83 -24.87 46.98
C GLY A 234 50.06 -25.22 46.10
N ALA A 235 50.52 -24.28 45.27
CA ALA A 235 51.72 -24.35 44.41
C ALA A 235 51.63 -25.35 43.23
N GLU A 236 52.32 -25.20 42.08
CA GLU A 236 53.25 -24.16 41.58
C GLU A 236 52.88 -23.71 40.14
N GLU A 237 53.40 -22.55 39.70
CA GLU A 237 53.56 -22.23 38.26
C GLU A 237 54.81 -22.96 37.68
N PRO A 238 55.01 -22.97 36.35
CA PRO A 238 55.97 -21.97 35.85
C PRO A 238 55.50 -21.21 34.59
N LEU A 239 55.85 -19.93 34.52
CA LEU A 239 55.65 -19.08 33.35
C LEU A 239 56.68 -19.31 32.24
N SER A 240 56.28 -19.09 30.98
CA SER A 240 57.01 -18.29 29.95
C SER A 240 56.26 -18.32 28.61
N SER A 241 56.27 -17.28 27.78
CA SER A 241 56.61 -15.85 27.96
C SER A 241 55.99 -15.01 26.83
N MET A 242 55.84 -13.69 27.00
CA MET A 242 55.50 -12.72 25.93
C MET A 242 56.57 -12.79 24.79
N THR A 243 56.32 -12.43 23.52
CA THR A 243 55.97 -11.08 23.02
C THR A 243 55.44 -11.05 21.56
N ASP A 244 54.47 -10.17 21.33
CA ASP A 244 54.28 -9.23 20.21
C ASP A 244 54.39 -9.63 18.70
N ASP A 245 53.27 -9.34 18.03
CA ASP A 245 53.11 -8.66 16.72
C ASP A 245 53.28 -9.34 15.34
N THR A 246 52.47 -8.81 14.41
CA THR A 246 52.50 -8.95 12.93
C THR A 246 52.11 -10.30 12.31
N GLY A 247 50.87 -10.43 11.82
CA GLY A 247 50.47 -11.60 10.99
C GLY A 247 49.07 -11.56 10.38
N SER A 248 49.00 -11.46 9.06
CA SER A 248 47.83 -11.55 8.17
C SER A 248 46.75 -12.60 8.53
N PRO A 249 45.43 -12.28 8.39
CA PRO A 249 44.37 -13.28 8.55
C PRO A 249 44.31 -14.24 7.35
N LEU A 250 44.69 -15.50 7.56
CA LEU A 250 44.49 -16.57 6.60
C LEU A 250 43.01 -17.02 6.61
N SER A 251 42.34 -16.84 5.48
CA SER A 251 40.90 -17.05 5.32
C SER A 251 40.53 -18.53 5.19
N THR A 252 40.05 -19.16 6.27
CA THR A 252 39.30 -20.43 6.22
C THR A 252 37.90 -20.19 5.66
N GLY A 253 37.78 -20.23 4.32
CA GLY A 253 36.52 -20.05 3.61
C GLY A 253 35.61 -21.29 3.72
N TYR A 254 34.45 -21.14 4.35
CA TYR A 254 33.41 -22.17 4.35
C TYR A 254 32.50 -22.07 3.13
N ASN A 255 32.42 -23.15 2.35
CA ASN A 255 31.69 -23.20 1.09
C ASN A 255 30.17 -23.39 1.29
N THR A 256 29.38 -22.38 0.95
CA THR A 256 27.92 -22.53 0.78
C THR A 256 27.60 -23.09 -0.61
N ARG A 257 27.78 -24.40 -0.84
CA ARG A 257 27.30 -25.10 -2.05
C ARG A 257 26.17 -26.07 -1.71
N SER A 258 24.97 -25.52 -1.48
CA SER A 258 23.75 -26.32 -1.36
C SER A 258 23.22 -26.64 -2.76
N GLY A 259 23.31 -27.92 -3.17
CA GLY A 259 22.65 -28.46 -4.36
C GLY A 259 23.57 -28.99 -5.46
N SER A 260 23.80 -30.31 -5.44
CA SER A 260 24.12 -31.14 -6.62
C SER A 260 23.77 -32.60 -6.27
N GLU A 261 23.22 -33.34 -7.23
CA GLU A 261 22.54 -34.63 -6.99
C GLU A 261 23.40 -35.74 -6.36
N GLU A 262 22.75 -36.63 -5.60
CA GLU A 262 23.21 -38.00 -5.42
C GLU A 262 23.27 -38.70 -6.79
N ILE A 263 24.44 -39.23 -7.15
CA ILE A 263 24.58 -40.24 -8.19
C ILE A 263 25.07 -41.51 -7.52
N ILE A 264 24.31 -42.59 -7.69
CA ILE A 264 24.78 -43.95 -7.43
C ILE A 264 25.48 -44.43 -8.70
N THR A 265 26.78 -44.73 -8.58
CA THR A 265 27.51 -45.50 -9.60
C THR A 265 28.36 -46.55 -8.90
N ASP A 266 27.92 -47.80 -8.96
CA ASP A 266 28.74 -48.96 -8.61
C ASP A 266 29.92 -49.08 -9.57
N THR A 267 31.14 -49.07 -9.05
CA THR A 267 32.35 -49.54 -9.76
C THR A 267 33.36 -50.08 -8.74
N GLY A 268 33.50 -51.40 -8.66
CA GLY A 268 34.56 -52.04 -7.87
C GLY A 268 35.92 -51.94 -8.56
N GLY A 269 36.99 -51.58 -7.83
CA GLY A 269 38.29 -51.28 -8.45
C GLY A 269 39.46 -51.04 -7.48
N LEU A 270 39.73 -52.02 -6.61
CA LEU A 270 40.96 -52.23 -5.83
C LEU A 270 42.20 -51.34 -6.16
N GLN A 271 42.61 -50.44 -5.25
CA GLN A 271 44.02 -50.27 -4.79
C GLN A 271 44.25 -49.16 -3.73
N ALA A 272 45.46 -49.18 -3.16
CA ALA A 272 46.15 -48.12 -2.40
C ALA A 272 45.53 -47.62 -1.08
N GLY A 273 46.12 -48.04 0.04
CA GLY A 273 46.00 -47.35 1.33
C GLY A 273 47.30 -46.69 1.75
N THR A 274 47.26 -45.41 2.16
CA THR A 274 48.34 -44.70 2.91
C THR A 274 47.83 -43.34 3.42
N SER A 275 47.36 -43.24 4.68
CA SER A 275 47.25 -41.99 5.47
C SER A 275 46.50 -42.20 6.82
N LEU A 276 47.06 -42.99 7.74
CA LEU A 276 46.37 -43.41 8.98
C LEU A 276 46.79 -42.60 10.24
N HIS A 277 47.07 -41.30 10.09
CA HIS A 277 47.54 -40.44 11.21
C HIS A 277 46.89 -39.05 11.31
N GLY A 278 46.14 -38.60 10.29
CA GLY A 278 45.40 -37.32 10.34
C GLY A 278 43.95 -37.43 10.85
N SER A 279 43.43 -38.65 11.02
CA SER A 279 42.03 -38.92 11.36
C SER A 279 41.74 -38.91 12.86
N GLN A 280 42.74 -39.11 13.71
CA GLN A 280 42.52 -39.33 15.15
C GLN A 280 42.24 -38.04 15.93
N GLU A 281 42.85 -36.91 15.57
CA GLU A 281 42.54 -35.59 16.16
C GLU A 281 41.17 -35.04 15.73
N LEU A 282 40.69 -35.41 14.53
CA LEU A 282 39.37 -35.02 14.04
C LEU A 282 38.23 -35.73 14.81
N LEU A 283 38.42 -36.99 15.18
CA LEU A 283 37.44 -37.75 15.97
C LEU A 283 37.37 -37.26 17.43
N ALA A 284 38.50 -36.87 18.04
CA ALA A 284 38.50 -36.28 19.39
C ALA A 284 37.61 -35.03 19.49
N ASN A 285 37.63 -34.18 18.46
CA ASN A 285 36.81 -32.96 18.36
C ASN A 285 35.34 -33.22 17.97
N ALA A 286 34.96 -34.47 17.62
CA ALA A 286 33.60 -34.77 17.18
C ALA A 286 32.58 -34.77 18.34
N ARG A 287 33.01 -35.07 19.57
CA ARG A 287 32.12 -35.10 20.76
C ARG A 287 31.68 -33.72 21.26
N THR A 288 32.40 -32.66 20.91
CA THR A 288 32.07 -31.26 21.26
C THR A 288 31.30 -30.51 20.17
N ARG A 289 31.08 -31.11 19.00
CA ARG A 289 30.28 -30.52 17.91
C ARG A 289 28.81 -30.91 18.07
N MET A 290 27.93 -29.91 18.24
CA MET A 290 26.49 -30.12 18.11
C MET A 290 26.15 -30.65 16.71
N ARG A 291 25.62 -31.87 16.63
CA ARG A 291 25.12 -32.47 15.38
C ARG A 291 23.74 -31.92 15.03
N THR A 292 23.47 -31.73 13.74
CA THR A 292 22.15 -31.37 13.23
C THR A 292 21.23 -32.59 13.18
N ALA A 293 19.90 -32.39 13.27
CA ALA A 293 18.92 -33.48 13.12
C ALA A 293 19.04 -34.21 11.77
N SER A 294 19.55 -33.54 10.72
CA SER A 294 19.90 -34.16 9.43
C SER A 294 21.12 -35.08 9.49
N GLU A 295 22.16 -34.74 10.25
CA GLU A 295 23.30 -35.63 10.50
C GLU A 295 22.86 -36.83 11.36
N LEU A 296 22.06 -36.59 12.41
CA LEU A 296 21.53 -37.65 13.29
C LEU A 296 20.62 -38.67 12.57
N LEU A 297 19.89 -38.26 11.52
CA LEU A 297 19.12 -39.21 10.70
C LEU A 297 19.99 -40.06 9.75
N LEU A 298 21.18 -39.59 9.38
CA LEU A 298 22.13 -40.34 8.57
C LEU A 298 22.98 -41.29 9.44
N ASP A 299 23.31 -40.85 10.66
CA ASP A 299 24.05 -41.65 11.66
C ASP A 299 23.18 -42.74 12.34
N ARG A 300 21.85 -42.71 12.15
CA ARG A 300 20.90 -43.62 12.83
C ARG A 300 21.10 -45.09 12.39
N ARG A 301 21.80 -45.87 13.21
CA ARG A 301 22.01 -47.31 12.96
C ARG A 301 20.89 -48.20 13.50
N LEU A 302 20.20 -47.78 14.56
CA LEU A 302 19.13 -48.56 15.19
C LEU A 302 17.77 -48.34 14.48
N ARG A 303 17.37 -49.34 13.70
CA ARG A 303 16.07 -49.41 13.01
C ARG A 303 14.97 -49.85 13.96
N ILE A 304 13.80 -49.20 13.86
CA ILE A 304 12.63 -49.46 14.71
C ILE A 304 11.48 -49.85 13.77
N PRO A 305 11.11 -51.13 13.67
CA PRO A 305 10.21 -51.61 12.62
C PRO A 305 8.82 -50.97 12.70
N GLU A 306 8.28 -50.75 13.90
CA GLU A 306 6.97 -50.10 14.10
C GLU A 306 6.91 -48.66 13.55
N LEU A 307 8.05 -47.94 13.57
CA LEU A 307 8.15 -46.60 12.96
C LEU A 307 8.30 -46.68 11.43
N GLU A 308 9.03 -47.67 10.91
CA GLU A 308 9.15 -47.89 9.46
C GLU A 308 7.82 -48.33 8.83
N GLU A 309 7.05 -49.18 9.52
CA GLU A 309 5.67 -49.56 9.12
C GLU A 309 4.71 -48.36 9.18
N ALA A 310 4.81 -47.52 10.23
CA ALA A 310 4.03 -46.29 10.32
C ALA A 310 4.37 -45.31 9.18
N GLU A 311 5.64 -45.09 8.86
CA GLU A 311 6.06 -44.25 7.74
C GLU A 311 5.59 -44.80 6.38
N GLN A 312 5.60 -46.12 6.19
CA GLN A 312 5.05 -46.77 5.00
C GLN A 312 3.53 -46.58 4.89
N PHE A 313 2.78 -46.76 5.98
CA PHE A 313 1.34 -46.49 6.01
C PHE A 313 1.03 -45.02 5.70
N GLU A 314 1.81 -44.08 6.25
CA GLU A 314 1.71 -42.66 5.94
C GLU A 314 2.05 -42.31 4.49
N ALA A 315 3.00 -43.02 3.88
CA ALA A 315 3.33 -42.87 2.47
C ALA A 315 2.18 -43.36 1.55
N GLN A 316 1.43 -44.38 1.98
CA GLN A 316 0.25 -44.89 1.26
C GLN A 316 -0.98 -43.97 1.35
N GLN A 317 -1.04 -43.04 2.32
CA GLN A 317 -2.20 -42.15 2.50
C GLN A 317 -2.53 -41.31 1.25
N GLY A 318 -3.84 -41.16 1.00
CA GLY A 318 -4.41 -40.44 -0.13
C GLY A 318 -3.99 -38.97 -0.20
N ARG A 319 -3.91 -38.43 -1.43
CA ARG A 319 -3.24 -37.15 -1.73
C ARG A 319 -3.80 -35.94 -0.98
N THR A 320 -5.11 -35.91 -0.74
CA THR A 320 -5.77 -34.84 0.04
C THR A 320 -5.40 -34.88 1.52
N LEU A 321 -5.39 -36.06 2.15
CA LEU A 321 -4.95 -36.25 3.53
C LEU A 321 -3.44 -35.95 3.67
N ARG A 322 -2.64 -36.37 2.68
CA ARG A 322 -1.21 -36.08 2.57
C ARG A 322 -0.91 -34.58 2.48
N LEU A 323 -1.72 -33.83 1.72
CA LEU A 323 -1.65 -32.37 1.65
C LEU A 323 -2.07 -31.74 2.98
N LEU A 324 -3.19 -32.18 3.58
CA LEU A 324 -3.67 -31.66 4.86
C LEU A 324 -2.64 -31.85 5.98
N ARG A 325 -1.97 -33.02 6.02
CA ARG A 325 -0.86 -33.27 6.94
C ARG A 325 0.35 -32.36 6.69
N ALA A 326 0.70 -32.10 5.43
CA ALA A 326 1.77 -31.15 5.09
C ALA A 326 1.40 -29.70 5.47
N MET A 327 0.12 -29.32 5.35
CA MET A 327 -0.39 -28.02 5.84
C MET A 327 -0.33 -27.94 7.38
N TYR A 328 -0.71 -29.00 8.09
CA TYR A 328 -0.57 -29.06 9.56
C TYR A 328 0.89 -28.95 10.00
N GLN A 329 1.81 -29.67 9.34
CA GLN A 329 3.25 -29.56 9.61
C GLN A 329 3.79 -28.14 9.33
N CYS A 330 3.23 -27.41 8.36
CA CYS A 330 3.58 -26.01 8.08
C CYS A 330 3.03 -25.04 9.15
N VAL A 331 1.78 -25.24 9.58
CA VAL A 331 1.15 -24.50 10.69
C VAL A 331 1.88 -24.75 12.03
N ALA A 332 2.39 -25.97 12.23
CA ALA A 332 3.24 -26.28 13.38
C ALA A 332 4.60 -25.59 13.28
N ALA A 333 5.34 -25.77 12.18
CA ALA A 333 6.67 -25.22 11.98
C ALA A 333 6.76 -23.68 12.10
N HIS A 334 5.71 -22.96 11.67
CA HIS A 334 5.70 -21.49 11.61
C HIS A 334 4.61 -20.86 12.49
N SER A 335 4.32 -21.49 13.64
CA SER A 335 3.34 -21.03 14.61
C SER A 335 3.60 -19.60 15.15
N GLU A 336 4.87 -19.16 15.23
CA GLU A 336 5.24 -17.76 15.54
C GLU A 336 4.55 -16.77 14.58
N LEU A 337 4.68 -17.01 13.27
CA LEU A 337 4.13 -16.13 12.22
C LEU A 337 2.60 -16.18 12.17
N LEU A 338 2.01 -17.36 12.43
CA LEU A 338 0.55 -17.51 12.53
C LEU A 338 -0.03 -16.69 13.70
N CYS A 339 0.65 -16.65 14.85
CA CYS A 339 0.24 -15.81 15.97
C CYS A 339 0.25 -14.32 15.60
N TYR A 340 1.31 -13.84 14.95
CA TYR A 340 1.39 -12.44 14.50
C TYR A 340 0.31 -12.11 13.46
N PHE A 341 0.05 -13.00 12.50
CA PHE A 341 -1.03 -12.82 11.52
C PHE A 341 -2.39 -12.68 12.19
N ILE A 342 -2.72 -13.52 13.17
CA ILE A 342 -4.00 -13.47 13.88
C ILE A 342 -4.12 -12.20 14.75
N ILE A 343 -3.02 -11.76 15.40
CA ILE A 343 -2.96 -10.49 16.15
C ILE A 343 -3.27 -9.30 15.24
N ILE A 344 -2.65 -9.25 14.05
CA ILE A 344 -2.86 -8.18 13.07
C ILE A 344 -4.30 -8.23 12.52
N LEU A 345 -4.81 -9.42 12.17
CA LEU A 345 -6.16 -9.62 11.65
C LEU A 345 -7.25 -9.21 12.67
N ASN A 346 -7.07 -9.57 13.95
CA ASN A 346 -7.98 -9.14 15.01
C ASN A 346 -7.98 -7.61 15.14
N HIS A 347 -6.81 -6.96 15.09
CA HIS A 347 -6.73 -5.50 15.13
C HIS A 347 -7.34 -4.84 13.88
N MET A 348 -7.15 -5.38 12.68
CA MET A 348 -7.78 -4.90 11.44
C MET A 348 -9.31 -4.85 11.54
N VAL A 349 -9.93 -5.90 12.09
CA VAL A 349 -11.39 -6.02 12.21
C VAL A 349 -11.95 -5.19 13.37
N THR A 350 -11.23 -5.12 14.51
CA THR A 350 -11.70 -4.41 15.71
C THR A 350 -11.35 -2.93 15.76
N ALA A 351 -10.29 -2.49 15.08
CA ALA A 351 -9.88 -1.09 14.90
C ALA A 351 -9.82 -0.25 16.20
N SER A 352 -9.47 -0.86 17.34
CA SER A 352 -9.54 -0.23 18.66
C SER A 352 -8.17 0.15 19.23
N ALA A 353 -8.13 1.18 20.07
CA ALA A 353 -6.93 1.61 20.79
C ALA A 353 -6.41 0.55 21.79
N ALA A 354 -7.26 -0.38 22.25
CA ALA A 354 -6.85 -1.52 23.06
C ALA A 354 -6.21 -2.62 22.20
N SER A 355 -6.86 -3.04 21.11
CA SER A 355 -6.28 -4.04 20.19
C SER A 355 -5.02 -3.55 19.48
N LEU A 356 -4.80 -2.24 19.38
CA LEU A 356 -3.57 -1.61 18.87
C LEU A 356 -2.31 -1.94 19.69
N VAL A 357 -2.43 -2.22 20.99
CA VAL A 357 -1.27 -2.43 21.87
C VAL A 357 -0.45 -3.65 21.43
N LEU A 358 -1.10 -4.74 20.99
CA LEU A 358 -0.42 -5.97 20.62
C LEU A 358 0.38 -5.87 19.30
N PRO A 359 -0.15 -5.39 18.16
CA PRO A 359 0.64 -5.16 16.95
C PRO A 359 1.87 -4.27 17.17
N VAL A 360 1.74 -3.21 17.98
CA VAL A 360 2.87 -2.32 18.31
C VAL A 360 3.95 -3.09 19.09
N LEU A 361 3.58 -3.94 20.05
CA LEU A 361 4.54 -4.81 20.75
C LEU A 361 5.14 -5.90 19.84
N VAL A 362 4.38 -6.44 18.88
CA VAL A 362 4.89 -7.39 17.89
C VAL A 362 5.99 -6.74 17.04
N PHE A 363 5.75 -5.56 16.46
CA PHE A 363 6.71 -4.89 15.58
C PHE A 363 7.90 -4.25 16.32
N LEU A 364 7.74 -3.83 17.58
CA LEU A 364 8.77 -3.11 18.33
C LEU A 364 9.51 -3.96 19.39
N TRP A 365 9.04 -5.17 19.69
CA TRP A 365 9.71 -6.09 20.63
C TRP A 365 9.89 -7.49 20.02
N ALA A 366 8.81 -8.21 19.70
CA ALA A 366 8.89 -9.63 19.32
C ALA A 366 9.67 -9.87 18.01
N MET A 367 9.45 -9.05 16.99
CA MET A 367 10.15 -9.17 15.70
C MET A 367 11.58 -8.63 15.72
N LEU A 368 11.97 -7.90 16.78
CA LEU A 368 13.31 -7.32 16.94
C LEU A 368 14.21 -8.10 17.92
N THR A 369 13.64 -8.94 18.80
CA THR A 369 14.42 -9.85 19.65
C THR A 369 15.23 -10.86 18.85
N ILE A 370 16.48 -11.04 19.28
CA ILE A 370 17.43 -12.06 18.80
C ILE A 370 17.70 -13.01 19.99
N PRO A 371 17.70 -14.35 19.83
CA PRO A 371 17.38 -15.13 18.62
C PRO A 371 15.89 -15.45 18.45
N ARG A 372 15.05 -15.28 19.49
CA ARG A 372 13.59 -15.54 19.48
C ARG A 372 12.85 -14.58 20.42
N PRO A 373 11.52 -14.42 20.30
CA PRO A 373 10.72 -13.67 21.27
C PRO A 373 10.76 -14.32 22.66
N SER A 374 11.00 -13.52 23.69
CA SER A 374 11.15 -14.01 25.06
C SER A 374 9.86 -14.61 25.65
N LYS A 375 10.00 -15.51 26.64
CA LYS A 375 8.91 -15.99 27.51
C LYS A 375 8.08 -14.85 28.12
N ARG A 376 8.72 -13.72 28.45
CA ARG A 376 8.03 -12.51 28.94
C ARG A 376 7.10 -11.90 27.89
N PHE A 377 7.46 -11.89 26.61
CA PHE A 377 6.57 -11.42 25.54
C PHE A 377 5.34 -12.31 25.40
N TRP A 378 5.52 -13.64 25.30
CA TRP A 378 4.41 -14.58 25.12
C TRP A 378 3.45 -14.58 26.33
N MET A 379 3.98 -14.54 27.56
CA MET A 379 3.14 -14.39 28.76
C MET A 379 2.41 -13.04 28.79
N THR A 380 3.05 -11.95 28.37
CA THR A 380 2.38 -10.63 28.26
C THR A 380 1.25 -10.66 27.24
N ALA A 381 1.46 -11.30 26.08
CA ALA A 381 0.45 -11.43 25.04
C ALA A 381 -0.77 -12.25 25.51
N ILE A 382 -0.54 -13.40 26.16
CA ILE A 382 -1.60 -14.27 26.71
C ILE A 382 -2.41 -13.52 27.78
N VAL A 383 -1.75 -12.98 28.81
CA VAL A 383 -2.43 -12.27 29.90
C VAL A 383 -3.18 -11.04 29.38
N PHE A 384 -2.63 -10.30 28.41
CA PHE A 384 -3.34 -9.20 27.77
C PHE A 384 -4.59 -9.66 27.02
N THR A 385 -4.54 -10.78 26.28
CA THR A 385 -5.74 -11.32 25.62
C THR A 385 -6.79 -11.78 26.63
N GLU A 386 -6.41 -12.44 27.72
CA GLU A 386 -7.33 -12.89 28.77
C GLU A 386 -8.02 -11.69 29.44
N VAL A 387 -7.24 -10.67 29.85
CA VAL A 387 -7.75 -9.42 30.42
C VAL A 387 -8.68 -8.70 29.43
N MET A 388 -8.34 -8.65 28.14
CA MET A 388 -9.19 -8.02 27.13
C MET A 388 -10.50 -8.79 26.87
N VAL A 389 -10.47 -10.13 26.87
CA VAL A 389 -11.69 -10.95 26.73
C VAL A 389 -12.61 -10.75 27.95
N VAL A 390 -12.07 -10.81 29.16
CA VAL A 390 -12.84 -10.55 30.40
C VAL A 390 -13.39 -9.13 30.41
N THR A 391 -12.60 -8.13 30.01
CA THR A 391 -13.06 -6.73 29.94
C THR A 391 -14.17 -6.56 28.91
N LYS A 392 -14.00 -7.09 27.69
CA LYS A 392 -15.04 -7.05 26.63
C LYS A 392 -16.34 -7.75 27.06
N TYR A 393 -16.24 -8.85 27.80
CA TYR A 393 -17.38 -9.58 28.37
C TYR A 393 -18.15 -8.74 29.40
N LEU A 394 -17.44 -8.16 30.39
CA LEU A 394 -18.04 -7.30 31.43
C LEU A 394 -18.80 -6.11 30.82
N PHE A 395 -18.31 -5.55 29.71
CA PHE A 395 -18.96 -4.42 29.05
C PHE A 395 -20.05 -4.80 28.02
N GLN A 396 -20.46 -6.08 27.90
CA GLN A 396 -21.71 -6.42 27.17
C GLN A 396 -22.98 -6.12 27.98
N PHE A 397 -22.88 -6.06 29.30
CA PHE A 397 -24.03 -5.79 30.17
C PHE A 397 -24.55 -4.35 30.00
N GLY A 398 -25.87 -4.20 30.06
CA GLY A 398 -26.56 -2.91 29.87
C GLY A 398 -26.52 -1.98 31.08
N PHE A 399 -25.71 -2.26 32.10
CA PHE A 399 -25.69 -1.52 33.37
C PHE A 399 -25.27 -0.06 33.22
N PHE A 400 -24.37 0.23 32.27
CA PHE A 400 -23.88 1.58 32.04
C PHE A 400 -24.76 2.33 31.02
N PRO A 401 -25.09 3.62 31.23
CA PRO A 401 -25.97 4.37 30.32
C PRO A 401 -25.50 4.42 28.86
N TRP A 402 -24.19 4.35 28.61
CA TRP A 402 -23.61 4.33 27.27
C TRP A 402 -23.85 3.00 26.51
N ASN A 403 -24.16 1.92 27.21
CA ASN A 403 -24.54 0.62 26.64
C ASN A 403 -26.06 0.50 26.37
N SER A 404 -26.83 1.57 26.60
CA SER A 404 -28.26 1.59 26.28
C SER A 404 -28.49 1.68 24.76
N TYR A 405 -29.53 0.98 24.27
CA TYR A 405 -29.86 0.92 22.84
C TYR A 405 -30.07 2.32 22.22
N ILE A 406 -30.68 3.25 22.97
CA ILE A 406 -30.93 4.64 22.52
C ILE A 406 -29.62 5.39 22.27
N VAL A 407 -28.62 5.23 23.15
CA VAL A 407 -27.31 5.86 22.98
C VAL A 407 -26.54 5.18 21.84
N LEU A 408 -26.55 3.85 21.78
CA LEU A 408 -25.85 3.10 20.73
C LEU A 408 -26.33 3.48 19.32
N ARG A 409 -27.66 3.65 19.14
CA ARG A 409 -28.28 4.10 17.88
C ARG A 409 -28.00 5.59 17.57
N ARG A 410 -27.93 6.47 18.58
CA ARG A 410 -27.54 7.89 18.39
C ARG A 410 -26.09 8.07 17.91
N TYR A 411 -25.21 7.17 18.33
CA TYR A 411 -23.81 7.15 17.93
C TYR A 411 -23.52 6.17 16.78
N GLU A 412 -24.52 5.51 16.20
CA GLU A 412 -24.35 4.52 15.12
C GLU A 412 -23.52 5.10 13.95
N ASN A 413 -22.60 4.26 13.42
CA ASN A 413 -21.57 4.62 12.44
C ASN A 413 -20.57 5.74 12.80
N LYS A 414 -20.68 6.42 13.95
CA LYS A 414 -19.73 7.47 14.35
C LYS A 414 -18.46 6.88 15.00
N PRO A 415 -17.25 7.28 14.57
CA PRO A 415 -16.00 6.77 15.15
C PRO A 415 -15.70 7.34 16.55
N TYR A 416 -16.07 8.59 16.85
CA TYR A 416 -15.75 9.26 18.11
C TYR A 416 -16.70 8.93 19.28
N PHE A 417 -16.90 7.64 19.53
CA PHE A 417 -17.60 7.14 20.72
C PHE A 417 -16.59 6.43 21.64
N PRO A 418 -16.27 6.95 22.85
CA PRO A 418 -15.15 6.45 23.65
C PRO A 418 -15.15 4.94 23.94
N PRO A 419 -16.29 4.26 24.21
CA PRO A 419 -16.32 2.81 24.32
C PRO A 419 -15.87 2.09 23.05
N ARG A 420 -16.24 2.56 21.84
CA ARG A 420 -15.73 2.00 20.57
C ARG A 420 -14.24 2.23 20.39
N ILE A 421 -13.75 3.44 20.69
CA ILE A 421 -12.31 3.75 20.61
C ILE A 421 -11.53 2.76 21.51
N LEU A 422 -12.06 2.41 22.68
CA LEU A 422 -11.45 1.43 23.59
C LEU A 422 -11.73 -0.05 23.22
N GLY A 423 -12.55 -0.34 22.22
CA GLY A 423 -12.89 -1.71 21.80
C GLY A 423 -13.99 -2.39 22.62
N LEU A 424 -14.77 -1.62 23.40
CA LEU A 424 -15.85 -2.05 24.27
C LEU A 424 -17.23 -1.87 23.60
N GLU A 425 -17.36 -2.27 22.33
CA GLU A 425 -18.65 -2.22 21.65
C GLU A 425 -19.54 -3.39 22.09
N LYS A 426 -20.82 -3.09 22.32
CA LYS A 426 -21.86 -4.11 22.49
C LYS A 426 -22.26 -4.66 21.12
N THR A 427 -21.77 -5.84 20.78
CA THR A 427 -22.05 -6.51 19.49
C THR A 427 -22.02 -8.03 19.65
N ASP A 428 -22.91 -8.74 18.96
CA ASP A 428 -23.13 -10.18 19.16
C ASP A 428 -21.91 -11.05 18.79
N SER A 429 -21.03 -10.55 17.92
CA SER A 429 -19.83 -11.27 17.44
C SER A 429 -18.50 -10.77 18.04
N TYR A 430 -18.52 -10.24 19.27
CA TYR A 430 -17.40 -9.52 19.89
C TYR A 430 -16.14 -10.33 20.21
N ILE A 431 -16.23 -11.63 20.53
CA ILE A 431 -15.08 -12.47 20.95
C ILE A 431 -14.42 -13.25 19.79
N LYS A 432 -15.08 -13.42 18.64
CA LYS A 432 -14.73 -14.46 17.63
C LYS A 432 -13.24 -14.50 17.24
N TYR A 433 -12.60 -13.35 17.05
CA TYR A 433 -11.17 -13.28 16.72
C TYR A 433 -10.26 -13.38 17.97
N ASP A 434 -10.68 -12.86 19.13
CA ASP A 434 -9.92 -12.99 20.37
C ASP A 434 -9.79 -14.46 20.82
N LEU A 435 -10.83 -15.28 20.63
CA LEU A 435 -10.81 -16.71 20.94
C LEU A 435 -9.81 -17.47 20.06
N VAL A 436 -9.82 -17.20 18.75
CA VAL A 436 -8.86 -17.78 17.80
C VAL A 436 -7.43 -17.33 18.10
N GLN A 437 -7.25 -16.08 18.51
CA GLN A 437 -5.97 -15.55 18.96
C GLN A 437 -5.47 -16.24 20.24
N LEU A 438 -6.34 -16.40 21.24
CA LEU A 438 -6.01 -17.10 22.49
C LEU A 438 -5.60 -18.55 22.22
N MET A 439 -6.37 -19.27 21.40
CA MET A 439 -6.07 -20.64 20.99
C MET A 439 -4.72 -20.75 20.25
N ALA A 440 -4.41 -19.81 19.34
CA ALA A 440 -3.13 -19.79 18.64
C ALA A 440 -1.95 -19.51 19.59
N LEU A 441 -2.09 -18.58 20.54
CA LEU A 441 -1.06 -18.28 21.53
C LEU A 441 -0.79 -19.49 22.46
N PHE A 442 -1.82 -20.20 22.90
CA PHE A 442 -1.64 -21.42 23.69
C PHE A 442 -1.05 -22.58 22.87
N PHE A 443 -1.45 -22.75 21.60
CA PHE A 443 -0.85 -23.74 20.70
C PHE A 443 0.65 -23.48 20.45
N HIS A 444 1.03 -22.22 20.21
CA HIS A 444 2.42 -21.84 20.09
C HIS A 444 3.20 -22.06 21.40
N ARG A 445 2.63 -21.67 22.55
CA ARG A 445 3.20 -21.95 23.88
C ARG A 445 3.39 -23.45 24.12
N SER A 446 2.45 -24.30 23.73
CA SER A 446 2.60 -25.76 23.90
C SER A 446 3.78 -26.32 23.09
N GLN A 447 4.04 -25.79 21.89
CA GLN A 447 5.21 -26.20 21.10
C GLN A 447 6.53 -25.76 21.75
N LEU A 448 6.60 -24.53 22.29
CA LEU A 448 7.80 -24.07 23.01
C LEU A 448 8.10 -24.92 24.25
N LEU A 449 7.06 -25.38 24.94
CA LEU A 449 7.18 -26.35 26.04
C LEU A 449 7.65 -27.73 25.52
N CYS A 450 7.04 -28.26 24.46
CA CYS A 450 7.44 -29.55 23.86
C CYS A 450 8.90 -29.59 23.36
N TYR A 451 9.49 -28.44 23.03
CA TYR A 451 10.89 -28.34 22.58
C TYR A 451 11.86 -27.83 23.65
N GLY A 452 11.43 -27.69 24.91
CA GLY A 452 12.27 -27.15 26.00
C GLY A 452 12.67 -25.66 25.86
N LEU A 453 12.18 -24.97 24.83
CA LEU A 453 12.51 -23.58 24.50
C LEU A 453 11.91 -22.54 25.48
N TRP A 454 11.19 -23.00 26.50
CA TRP A 454 10.47 -22.16 27.45
C TRP A 454 11.27 -21.86 28.73
N ASP A 455 12.23 -22.70 29.13
CA ASP A 455 12.76 -22.65 30.50
C ASP A 455 14.21 -22.15 30.62
N HIS A 456 14.68 -21.43 29.60
CA HIS A 456 15.75 -20.46 29.76
C HIS A 456 15.25 -19.25 30.55
N GLU A 457 15.45 -19.27 31.86
CA GLU A 457 15.52 -18.03 32.64
C GLU A 457 16.78 -17.24 32.22
N GLU A 458 16.72 -15.91 32.32
CA GLU A 458 17.93 -15.09 32.22
C GLU A 458 18.73 -15.31 33.50
N ASP A 459 19.91 -15.94 33.41
CA ASP A 459 20.78 -16.19 34.56
C ASP A 459 20.91 -14.93 35.43
N GLY A 460 20.64 -15.11 36.73
CA GLY A 460 20.49 -14.02 37.67
C GLY A 460 21.72 -13.11 37.66
N VAL A 461 21.51 -11.83 37.36
CA VAL A 461 22.56 -10.79 37.26
C VAL A 461 23.65 -11.01 38.30
N PRO A 462 24.90 -11.32 37.90
CA PRO A 462 26.01 -11.40 38.83
C PRO A 462 26.08 -10.09 39.61
N LYS A 463 25.97 -10.18 40.94
CA LYS A 463 26.28 -9.06 41.82
C LYS A 463 27.79 -8.89 41.80
N ASP A 464 28.28 -8.04 40.89
CA ASP A 464 29.67 -7.60 40.84
C ASP A 464 30.02 -6.86 42.14
N HIS A 465 30.41 -7.63 43.16
CA HIS A 465 30.87 -7.13 44.45
C HIS A 465 32.34 -6.68 44.32
N CYS A 466 32.58 -5.72 43.42
CA CYS A 466 33.89 -5.10 43.30
C CYS A 466 34.15 -4.24 44.56
N ARG A 467 35.19 -4.60 45.32
CA ARG A 467 35.64 -3.85 46.49
C ARG A 467 35.97 -2.40 46.11
N SER A 468 35.45 -1.46 46.88
CA SER A 468 36.30 -0.36 47.37
C SER A 468 36.60 -0.69 48.83
N SER A 469 37.89 -0.65 49.18
CA SER A 469 38.38 -1.03 50.51
C SER A 469 39.54 -0.12 50.84
N GLU A 470 39.29 0.92 51.61
CA GLU A 470 40.35 1.65 52.29
C GLU A 470 39.82 2.28 53.59
N LYS A 471 40.57 2.02 54.67
CA LYS A 471 40.63 2.72 55.97
C LYS A 471 39.52 2.47 57.01
N ASP A 472 39.88 1.62 57.98
CA ASP A 472 40.26 1.99 59.36
C ASP A 472 39.34 2.96 60.15
N GLN A 473 39.07 2.79 61.46
CA GLN A 473 39.30 1.70 62.44
C GLN A 473 38.38 1.98 63.67
N GLU A 474 38.50 1.19 64.76
CA GLU A 474 37.79 1.35 66.07
C GLU A 474 36.27 1.03 66.05
N ALA A 475 35.68 0.31 67.02
CA ALA A 475 36.22 -0.51 68.11
C ALA A 475 35.19 -1.60 68.56
N GLU A 476 35.51 -2.36 69.60
CA GLU A 476 34.70 -3.38 70.31
C GLU A 476 33.32 -2.84 70.80
N GLU A 477 32.31 -3.62 71.21
CA GLU A 477 32.20 -4.93 71.90
C GLU A 477 31.13 -5.84 71.22
N GLU A 478 30.79 -7.09 71.59
CA GLU A 478 31.17 -8.04 72.66
C GLU A 478 30.87 -9.51 72.20
N SER A 479 31.13 -10.50 73.06
CA SER A 479 30.85 -11.94 73.02
C SER A 479 29.37 -12.28 73.38
N GLU A 480 28.84 -13.50 73.52
CA GLU A 480 29.27 -14.90 73.27
C GLU A 480 28.01 -15.82 73.14
N ALA A 481 28.25 -17.14 72.92
CA ALA A 481 27.48 -18.31 73.41
C ALA A 481 27.07 -19.36 72.36
N LYS A 482 27.64 -20.57 72.49
CA LYS A 482 27.15 -21.83 71.88
C LYS A 482 26.12 -22.50 72.79
N LEU A 483 25.25 -23.37 72.26
CA LEU A 483 25.38 -24.83 72.44
C LEU A 483 24.58 -25.61 71.37
N GLU A 484 24.65 -26.94 71.42
CA GLU A 484 24.40 -27.86 70.30
C GLU A 484 23.11 -28.68 70.41
N SER A 485 22.91 -29.55 69.39
CA SER A 485 22.11 -30.77 69.35
C SER A 485 20.63 -30.70 68.90
N GLN A 486 20.34 -31.49 67.87
CA GLN A 486 19.01 -31.98 67.49
C GLN A 486 18.74 -33.30 68.28
N PRO A 487 17.50 -33.82 68.27
CA PRO A 487 17.16 -34.80 67.22
C PRO A 487 15.73 -34.63 66.65
N GLU A 488 15.23 -35.64 65.95
CA GLU A 488 14.14 -35.56 64.95
C GLU A 488 12.73 -35.99 65.43
N THR A 489 11.75 -35.74 64.55
CA THR A 489 10.44 -36.43 64.40
C THR A 489 9.37 -36.34 65.52
N GLY A 490 8.10 -36.15 65.12
CA GLY A 490 6.94 -36.54 65.95
C GLY A 490 5.71 -35.63 65.95
N THR A 491 4.87 -35.73 64.91
CA THR A 491 3.38 -35.60 64.96
C THR A 491 2.69 -34.64 65.97
N GLY A 492 2.06 -33.58 65.44
CA GLY A 492 0.62 -33.35 65.66
C GLY A 492 0.12 -32.17 66.53
N HIS A 493 -0.90 -31.48 65.99
CA HIS A 493 -1.98 -30.76 66.72
C HIS A 493 -1.61 -29.43 67.48
N PRO A 494 -2.56 -28.65 68.06
CA PRO A 494 -2.62 -27.20 67.77
C PRO A 494 -2.81 -26.27 69.00
N GLU A 495 -3.33 -25.06 68.73
CA GLU A 495 -4.19 -24.21 69.59
C GLU A 495 -3.62 -23.41 70.78
N GLU A 496 -3.60 -22.08 70.58
CA GLU A 496 -4.31 -21.06 71.41
C GLU A 496 -3.91 -20.85 72.90
N PRO A 497 -4.47 -19.86 73.67
CA PRO A 497 -5.57 -18.93 73.35
C PRO A 497 -5.32 -17.41 73.62
N VAL A 498 -6.38 -16.61 73.43
CA VAL A 498 -6.70 -15.30 74.09
C VAL A 498 -6.44 -13.95 73.35
N LEU A 499 -7.53 -13.45 72.75
CA LEU A 499 -7.99 -12.04 72.56
C LEU A 499 -7.33 -11.08 71.54
N THR A 500 -8.09 -10.02 71.21
CA THR A 500 -8.08 -9.31 69.90
C THR A 500 -8.46 -7.82 69.96
N GLY A 501 -8.12 -7.03 68.92
CA GLY A 501 -8.66 -5.67 68.67
C GLY A 501 -7.86 -4.82 67.64
N THR A 502 -8.54 -4.24 66.63
CA THR A 502 -7.93 -3.42 65.53
C THR A 502 -8.50 -1.97 65.49
N PRO A 503 -7.92 -1.00 64.74
CA PRO A 503 -8.44 -0.65 63.38
C PRO A 503 -7.41 -0.02 62.37
N LYS A 504 -7.74 1.10 61.68
CA LYS A 504 -7.45 1.38 60.24
C LYS A 504 -6.86 2.77 59.81
N ASP A 505 -6.22 2.78 58.62
CA ASP A 505 -6.22 3.74 57.46
C ASP A 505 -5.70 5.23 57.48
N HIS A 506 -5.26 5.67 56.27
CA HIS A 506 -5.29 7.03 55.64
C HIS A 506 -4.02 7.89 55.30
N ILE A 507 -4.18 8.95 54.45
CA ILE A 507 -3.22 9.44 53.41
C ILE A 507 -3.08 11.01 53.31
N GLN A 508 -1.94 11.53 52.77
CA GLN A 508 -1.82 12.63 51.73
C GLN A 508 -1.02 13.96 52.02
N GLY A 509 -0.27 14.45 50.98
CA GLY A 509 0.18 15.86 50.76
C GLY A 509 1.68 16.20 51.02
N LYS A 510 2.42 17.11 50.33
CA LYS A 510 2.25 18.08 49.18
C LYS A 510 3.71 18.58 48.75
N GLY A 511 4.02 19.80 48.18
CA GLY A 511 5.41 20.24 47.73
C GLY A 511 5.92 21.72 48.01
N SER A 512 7.23 22.11 47.89
CA SER A 512 7.69 23.57 47.95
C SER A 512 9.16 23.97 47.57
N VAL A 513 9.45 25.30 47.51
CA VAL A 513 10.66 26.14 47.10
C VAL A 513 11.90 26.14 48.04
N ARG A 514 13.10 26.78 47.84
CA ARG A 514 13.70 27.95 47.08
C ARG A 514 15.24 27.64 46.80
N SER A 515 16.25 28.39 46.28
CA SER A 515 16.69 29.80 45.89
C SER A 515 17.98 29.69 44.99
N LYS A 516 18.82 30.67 44.55
CA LYS A 516 18.88 32.16 44.30
C LYS A 516 20.15 32.46 43.39
N ASP A 517 20.26 33.66 42.80
CA ASP A 517 21.43 34.50 42.33
C ASP A 517 22.60 34.00 41.42
N GLU A 518 23.35 34.80 40.63
CA GLU A 518 23.10 36.00 39.75
C GLU A 518 24.35 36.39 38.85
N ILE A 519 24.17 37.12 37.71
CA ILE A 519 25.13 37.97 36.90
C ILE A 519 25.89 37.43 35.62
N GLN A 520 25.48 37.96 34.43
CA GLN A 520 26.15 38.48 33.16
C GLN A 520 27.27 37.75 32.32
N ASP A 521 27.33 38.06 31.01
CA ASP A 521 28.20 37.56 29.88
C ASP A 521 29.10 38.68 29.24
N PRO A 522 29.81 38.56 28.06
CA PRO A 522 30.47 37.46 27.28
C PRO A 522 31.98 37.84 26.91
N PRO A 523 32.67 37.49 25.77
CA PRO A 523 32.64 36.37 24.80
C PRO A 523 34.02 35.66 24.50
N GLU A 524 34.02 34.74 23.51
CA GLU A 524 35.09 34.27 22.57
C GLU A 524 36.06 33.07 22.83
N ASP A 525 36.22 32.29 21.74
CA ASP A 525 37.14 31.21 21.29
C ASP A 525 37.81 30.17 22.22
N LEU A 526 37.37 28.90 22.08
CA LEU A 526 38.12 27.85 21.33
C LEU A 526 37.30 26.54 21.13
N LYS A 527 37.69 25.72 20.13
CA LYS A 527 37.14 24.37 19.78
C LYS A 527 38.08 23.25 20.30
N PRO A 528 37.72 21.94 20.33
CA PRO A 528 36.62 21.25 19.61
C PRO A 528 35.82 20.17 20.42
N GLN A 529 34.97 19.44 19.68
CA GLN A 529 34.41 18.09 19.90
C GLN A 529 32.94 17.90 20.40
N HIS A 530 32.18 17.31 19.46
CA HIS A 530 31.12 16.29 19.61
C HIS A 530 29.77 16.53 20.34
N ARG A 531 28.69 16.31 19.55
CA ARG A 531 27.49 15.48 19.87
C ARG A 531 26.87 15.70 21.26
N ARG A 532 25.65 16.24 21.41
CA ARG A 532 24.39 15.76 20.78
C ARG A 532 23.17 16.61 21.21
N HIS A 533 22.07 16.47 20.47
CA HIS A 533 20.67 16.71 20.87
C HIS A 533 20.33 17.94 21.73
N ILE A 534 19.94 19.01 21.04
CA ILE A 534 18.75 19.76 21.47
C ILE A 534 17.55 18.78 21.52
N SER A 535 16.77 18.83 22.60
CA SER A 535 15.38 18.37 22.58
C SER A 535 14.47 19.51 23.02
N ILE A 536 13.54 19.89 22.15
CA ILE A 536 12.66 21.04 22.35
C ILE A 536 11.56 20.66 23.34
N ARG A 537 11.49 21.34 24.49
CA ARG A 537 10.30 21.26 25.36
C ARG A 537 9.20 22.14 24.77
N PHE A 538 8.10 21.50 24.35
CA PHE A 538 6.92 22.19 23.81
C PHE A 538 6.36 23.26 24.76
N ARG A 539 5.91 24.38 24.18
CA ARG A 539 5.22 25.48 24.88
C ARG A 539 3.83 25.72 24.27
N ARG A 540 2.78 25.34 24.99
CA ARG A 540 1.40 25.85 24.80
C ARG A 540 0.77 25.96 26.20
N ARG A 541 0.46 27.12 26.78
CA ARG A 541 0.02 28.48 26.33
C ARG A 541 -1.49 28.63 26.17
N LYS A 542 -2.14 28.92 27.30
CA LYS A 542 -3.23 29.89 27.55
C LYS A 542 -3.32 30.10 29.08
N GLU A 543 -3.80 31.21 29.62
CA GLU A 543 -3.97 32.58 29.08
C GLU A 543 -2.70 33.45 29.26
N THR A 544 -2.50 34.72 28.86
CA THR A 544 -3.28 35.82 28.22
C THR A 544 -4.24 36.69 29.05
N GLN A 545 -3.67 37.51 29.95
CA GLN A 545 -3.99 38.94 30.23
C GLN A 545 -2.92 39.42 31.24
N GLY A 546 -2.36 40.64 31.25
CA GLY A 546 -2.47 41.82 30.36
C GLY A 546 -2.00 43.07 31.15
N PRO A 547 -0.91 43.78 30.79
CA PRO A 547 -0.34 44.83 31.66
C PRO A 547 -0.68 46.27 31.22
N LYS A 548 -1.09 47.10 32.21
CA LYS A 548 -1.40 48.56 32.10
C LYS A 548 -2.62 48.88 31.20
N GLY A 549 -3.42 49.91 31.46
CA GLY A 549 -3.47 50.87 32.58
C GLY A 549 -4.29 52.11 32.19
N ALA A 550 -4.86 52.85 33.15
CA ALA A 550 -5.58 54.12 32.90
C ALA A 550 -5.73 54.95 34.20
N ALA A 551 -5.96 56.27 34.03
CA ALA A 551 -6.22 57.30 35.06
C ALA A 551 -5.04 57.56 36.06
N VAL A 552 -4.37 58.72 36.04
CA VAL A 552 -4.81 60.08 36.45
C VAL A 552 -4.89 60.20 37.97
N VAL A 553 -4.29 61.17 38.67
CA VAL A 553 -3.23 62.21 38.52
C VAL A 553 -3.41 63.09 39.79
N GLU A 554 -2.37 63.81 40.24
CA GLU A 554 -2.39 64.66 41.47
C GLU A 554 -2.56 63.89 42.81
N ALA A 555 -2.00 64.32 43.95
CA ALA A 555 -1.01 65.38 44.21
C ALA A 555 -0.14 65.05 45.46
N GLU A 556 1.09 65.61 45.42
CA GLU A 556 1.89 66.24 46.51
C GLU A 556 2.06 65.65 47.93
N HIS A 557 3.34 65.68 48.36
CA HIS A 557 3.90 66.12 49.67
C HIS A 557 3.53 65.45 51.03
N GLU A 558 4.60 64.94 51.68
CA GLU A 558 5.04 65.23 53.08
C GLU A 558 4.12 64.89 54.28
N GLU A 559 4.59 64.70 55.53
CA GLU A 559 5.92 64.57 56.16
C GLU A 559 5.80 63.69 57.45
N GLY A 560 6.88 63.54 58.25
CA GLY A 560 6.90 63.20 59.70
C GLY A 560 6.10 61.96 60.20
N GLU A 561 6.65 60.86 60.71
CA GLU A 561 7.67 60.67 61.78
C GLU A 561 7.21 61.05 63.21
N GLU A 562 7.55 60.16 64.18
CA GLU A 562 7.21 60.16 65.63
C GLU A 562 5.70 60.05 66.02
N GLY A 563 5.30 59.48 67.17
CA GLY A 563 6.06 58.72 68.16
C GLY A 563 5.21 58.16 69.34
N ARG A 564 5.43 56.88 69.67
CA ARG A 564 5.19 56.14 70.96
C ARG A 564 3.84 56.18 71.73
N GLU A 565 3.42 54.96 72.13
CA GLU A 565 2.80 54.57 73.43
C GLU A 565 1.43 55.16 73.84
N ALA A 566 0.53 54.49 74.58
CA ALA A 566 0.21 53.08 74.89
C ALA A 566 -1.23 53.05 75.53
N ALA A 567 -1.86 51.99 76.07
CA ALA A 567 -1.57 50.56 76.30
C ALA A 567 -2.90 49.77 76.44
N GLY A 568 -2.92 48.44 76.29
CA GLY A 568 -4.11 47.64 76.68
C GLY A 568 -4.10 46.16 76.26
N ARG A 569 -4.31 45.23 77.20
CA ARG A 569 -4.35 43.77 76.94
C ARG A 569 -5.79 43.22 76.84
N LYS A 570 -6.02 42.31 75.89
CA LYS A 570 -6.73 41.03 76.11
C LYS A 570 -6.25 39.96 75.11
N ARG A 571 -6.53 38.68 75.38
CA ARG A 571 -5.83 37.51 74.79
C ARG A 571 -6.70 36.69 73.82
N LEU A 572 -6.06 36.08 72.81
CA LEU A 572 -6.22 34.64 72.53
C LEU A 572 -4.92 34.05 71.92
N ARG A 573 -4.78 32.72 71.85
CA ARG A 573 -3.53 32.00 71.48
C ARG A 573 -3.68 31.15 70.20
N ARG A 574 -2.55 30.86 69.55
CA ARG A 574 -2.36 29.90 68.44
C ARG A 574 -2.45 28.42 68.91
N PRO A 575 -2.54 27.44 68.00
CA PRO A 575 -1.33 26.84 67.37
C PRO A 575 -1.26 27.09 65.84
N ARG A 576 -0.13 27.08 65.09
CA ARG A 576 1.27 26.61 65.23
C ARG A 576 1.65 25.26 64.57
N GLU A 577 1.07 24.91 63.41
CA GLU A 577 1.45 23.68 62.69
C GLU A 577 1.94 23.84 61.22
N GLY A 578 1.40 24.81 60.46
CA GLY A 578 1.53 24.84 59.00
C GLY A 578 2.94 24.94 58.38
N LEU A 579 3.97 25.32 59.15
CA LEU A 579 5.32 25.54 58.61
C LEU A 579 6.07 24.22 58.32
N LYS A 580 6.04 23.26 59.27
CA LYS A 580 6.71 21.95 59.12
C LYS A 580 6.17 21.16 57.93
N ILE A 581 4.87 21.32 57.65
CA ILE A 581 4.21 20.69 56.50
C ILE A 581 4.89 21.16 55.20
N ARG A 582 5.06 22.47 54.99
CA ARG A 582 5.70 23.06 53.78
C ARG A 582 7.15 22.60 53.54
N GLU A 583 7.82 22.03 54.54
CA GLU A 583 9.18 21.52 54.42
C GLU A 583 9.26 20.00 54.25
N LYS A 584 8.40 19.23 54.96
CA LYS A 584 8.16 17.82 54.61
C LYS A 584 7.68 17.69 53.17
N MET A 585 6.78 18.58 52.74
CA MET A 585 6.32 18.78 51.37
C MET A 585 7.49 18.90 50.37
N LYS A 586 8.37 19.87 50.62
CA LYS A 586 9.58 20.20 49.86
C LYS A 586 10.58 19.02 49.78
N ALA A 587 10.74 18.26 50.86
CA ALA A 587 11.55 17.05 50.90
C ALA A 587 10.88 15.88 50.13
N ALA A 588 9.57 15.69 50.29
CA ALA A 588 8.80 14.67 49.57
C ALA A 588 8.80 14.91 48.05
N GLY A 589 8.70 16.18 47.60
CA GLY A 589 8.85 16.53 46.18
C GLY A 589 10.21 16.14 45.60
N ARG A 590 11.31 16.41 46.33
CA ARG A 590 12.65 15.98 45.88
C ARG A 590 12.86 14.47 45.97
N ARG A 591 12.33 13.79 47.00
CA ARG A 591 12.33 12.32 47.08
C ARG A 591 11.49 11.67 45.99
N LEU A 592 10.35 12.25 45.62
CA LEU A 592 9.53 11.78 44.50
C LEU A 592 10.26 12.03 43.17
N GLN A 593 10.94 13.16 43.00
CA GLN A 593 11.74 13.43 41.81
C GLN A 593 12.93 12.45 41.70
N SER A 594 13.67 12.17 42.78
CA SER A 594 14.74 11.17 42.77
C SER A 594 14.21 9.75 42.60
N PHE A 595 13.05 9.43 43.18
CA PHE A 595 12.38 8.13 43.00
C PHE A 595 11.91 7.95 41.55
N CYS A 596 11.24 8.94 40.95
CA CYS A 596 10.84 8.89 39.53
C CYS A 596 12.04 8.88 38.58
N LEU A 597 13.14 9.56 38.89
CA LEU A 597 14.39 9.45 38.14
C LEU A 597 15.01 8.06 38.28
N SER A 598 15.06 7.50 39.50
CA SER A 598 15.52 6.13 39.75
C SER A 598 14.65 5.09 39.04
N LEU A 599 13.32 5.29 39.01
CA LEU A 599 12.37 4.42 38.32
C LEU A 599 12.56 4.49 36.81
N ALA A 600 12.65 5.71 36.26
CA ALA A 600 12.92 5.92 34.84
C ALA A 600 14.28 5.32 34.44
N GLN A 601 15.29 5.43 35.30
CA GLN A 601 16.61 4.85 35.09
C GLN A 601 16.57 3.31 35.18
N SER A 602 15.84 2.72 36.12
CA SER A 602 15.66 1.26 36.20
C SER A 602 14.82 0.70 35.05
N PHE A 603 13.88 1.45 34.49
CA PHE A 603 13.17 1.09 33.25
C PHE A 603 14.03 1.29 32.00
N TYR A 604 14.90 2.30 31.96
CA TYR A 604 15.74 2.60 30.80
C TYR A 604 16.96 1.67 30.67
N GLN A 605 17.51 1.15 31.77
CA GLN A 605 18.63 0.21 31.74
C GLN A 605 18.35 -1.07 30.91
N PRO A 606 17.26 -1.83 31.12
CA PRO A 606 16.96 -3.02 30.30
C PRO A 606 16.68 -2.65 28.84
N LEU A 607 15.99 -1.54 28.56
CA LEU A 607 15.79 -1.03 27.20
C LEU A 607 17.13 -0.69 26.51
N ARG A 608 18.06 -0.06 27.24
CA ARG A 608 19.41 0.25 26.74
C ARG A 608 20.22 -1.02 26.46
N ARG A 609 20.12 -2.05 27.32
CA ARG A 609 20.74 -3.37 27.10
C ARG A 609 20.17 -4.04 25.84
N PHE A 610 18.84 -4.09 25.70
CA PHE A 610 18.13 -4.63 24.54
C PHE A 610 18.55 -3.95 23.22
N PHE A 611 18.57 -2.62 23.17
CA PHE A 611 19.03 -1.90 21.97
C PHE A 611 20.53 -2.05 21.70
N HIS A 612 21.37 -2.18 22.74
CA HIS A 612 22.80 -2.46 22.58
C HIS A 612 23.03 -3.85 21.96
N ASP A 613 22.28 -4.85 22.40
CA ASP A 613 22.33 -6.22 21.86
C ASP A 613 21.90 -6.28 20.38
N ILE A 614 20.78 -5.63 20.05
CA ILE A 614 20.30 -5.43 18.66
C ILE A 614 21.34 -4.71 17.77
N LEU A 615 22.31 -3.99 18.33
CA LEU A 615 23.36 -3.30 17.58
C LEU A 615 24.72 -4.03 17.55
N HIS A 616 25.03 -4.88 18.54
CA HIS A 616 26.40 -5.40 18.74
C HIS A 616 26.55 -6.93 18.87
N THR A 617 25.48 -7.71 18.73
CA THR A 617 25.58 -9.19 18.62
C THR A 617 26.52 -9.65 17.49
N LYS A 618 27.51 -10.49 17.83
CA LYS A 618 28.58 -10.96 16.93
C LYS A 618 28.15 -11.94 15.84
N TYR A 619 27.09 -12.73 16.09
CA TYR A 619 26.61 -13.75 15.17
C TYR A 619 25.32 -13.31 14.48
N ARG A 620 25.39 -12.99 13.19
CA ARG A 620 24.21 -12.71 12.34
C ARG A 620 24.38 -13.33 10.95
N ALA A 621 23.33 -14.00 10.48
CA ALA A 621 23.20 -14.37 9.08
C ALA A 621 22.66 -13.14 8.31
N ALA A 622 23.54 -12.42 7.62
CA ALA A 622 23.18 -11.25 6.85
C ALA A 622 22.32 -11.62 5.62
N THR A 623 21.21 -10.90 5.39
CA THR A 623 20.24 -11.19 4.32
C THR A 623 19.86 -9.93 3.55
N ASP A 624 19.51 -10.08 2.26
CA ASP A 624 19.01 -9.01 1.39
C ASP A 624 17.50 -9.20 1.17
N VAL A 625 16.69 -8.42 1.88
CA VAL A 625 15.21 -8.49 1.87
C VAL A 625 14.58 -7.21 1.29
N TYR A 626 15.40 -6.21 0.95
CA TYR A 626 14.95 -4.90 0.47
C TYR A 626 14.05 -4.99 -0.78
N ALA A 627 14.32 -5.92 -1.69
CA ALA A 627 13.49 -6.13 -2.88
C ALA A 627 12.04 -6.53 -2.55
N LEU A 628 11.81 -7.27 -1.46
CA LEU A 628 10.46 -7.62 -0.99
C LEU A 628 9.79 -6.46 -0.24
N MET A 629 10.56 -5.70 0.52
CA MET A 629 10.08 -4.48 1.20
C MET A 629 9.61 -3.44 0.17
N PHE A 630 10.42 -3.17 -0.85
CA PHE A 630 10.09 -2.24 -1.94
C PHE A 630 8.89 -2.72 -2.78
N LEU A 631 8.72 -4.03 -2.96
CA LEU A 631 7.54 -4.59 -3.63
C LEU A 631 6.26 -4.36 -2.81
N ALA A 632 6.29 -4.56 -1.49
CA ALA A 632 5.15 -4.25 -0.61
C ALA A 632 4.83 -2.74 -0.66
N ASP A 633 5.85 -1.89 -0.63
CA ASP A 633 5.70 -0.43 -0.72
C ASP A 633 5.11 0.05 -2.06
N ILE A 634 5.44 -0.61 -3.18
CA ILE A 634 4.77 -0.37 -4.48
C ILE A 634 3.31 -0.82 -4.44
N VAL A 635 3.01 -2.00 -3.88
CA VAL A 635 1.62 -2.49 -3.74
C VAL A 635 0.80 -1.51 -2.89
N ASP A 636 1.38 -0.94 -1.84
CA ASP A 636 0.76 0.12 -1.03
C ASP A 636 0.42 1.38 -1.86
N ILE A 637 1.31 1.83 -2.76
CA ILE A 637 0.99 2.93 -3.70
C ILE A 637 -0.17 2.53 -4.62
N VAL A 638 -0.16 1.32 -5.18
CA VAL A 638 -1.21 0.84 -6.08
C VAL A 638 -2.57 0.75 -5.38
N VAL A 639 -2.59 0.31 -4.12
CA VAL A 639 -3.79 0.30 -3.26
C VAL A 639 -4.25 1.71 -2.90
N ILE A 640 -3.35 2.67 -2.69
CA ILE A 640 -3.71 4.09 -2.50
C ILE A 640 -4.32 4.69 -3.77
N ILE A 641 -3.69 4.49 -4.94
CA ILE A 641 -4.12 5.08 -6.22
C ILE A 641 -5.48 4.55 -6.67
N PHE A 642 -5.66 3.23 -6.74
CA PHE A 642 -6.99 2.67 -7.02
C PHE A 642 -7.97 2.93 -5.87
N GLY A 643 -7.47 3.13 -4.65
CA GLY A 643 -8.27 3.39 -3.46
C GLY A 643 -8.83 4.80 -3.29
N PHE A 644 -8.60 5.75 -4.21
CA PHE A 644 -8.83 7.19 -3.97
C PHE A 644 -10.24 7.53 -3.43
N TRP A 645 -11.29 6.87 -3.95
CA TRP A 645 -12.68 7.06 -3.51
C TRP A 645 -12.93 6.68 -2.05
N ALA A 646 -12.13 5.75 -1.50
CA ALA A 646 -12.28 5.27 -0.13
C ALA A 646 -11.72 6.25 0.91
N PHE A 647 -10.93 7.24 0.49
CA PHE A 647 -10.36 8.29 1.32
C PHE A 647 -11.11 9.64 1.24
N GLY A 648 -12.22 9.69 0.48
CA GLY A 648 -13.16 10.82 0.45
C GLY A 648 -14.34 10.67 1.42
N LYS A 649 -15.15 11.73 1.56
CA LYS A 649 -16.35 11.75 2.43
C LYS A 649 -17.60 11.15 1.77
N HIS A 650 -17.81 11.42 0.48
CA HIS A 650 -18.99 10.99 -0.29
C HIS A 650 -18.79 9.61 -0.96
N SER A 651 -19.86 8.95 -1.40
CA SER A 651 -19.87 7.49 -1.65
C SER A 651 -20.08 7.14 -3.12
N ALA A 652 -19.36 6.13 -3.61
CA ALA A 652 -19.01 5.98 -5.03
C ALA A 652 -20.13 5.56 -6.00
N ALA A 653 -21.41 5.57 -5.60
CA ALA A 653 -22.52 5.06 -6.42
C ALA A 653 -22.97 6.04 -7.53
N THR A 654 -22.97 7.34 -7.23
CA THR A 654 -23.45 8.43 -8.12
C THR A 654 -22.35 9.42 -8.49
N ASP A 655 -21.25 9.45 -7.71
CA ASP A 655 -20.53 10.70 -7.51
C ASP A 655 -19.29 10.90 -8.40
N ILE A 656 -18.95 9.97 -9.31
CA ILE A 656 -17.75 10.13 -10.15
C ILE A 656 -17.88 11.35 -11.08
N ALA A 657 -19.08 11.59 -11.62
CA ALA A 657 -19.35 12.78 -12.42
C ALA A 657 -19.40 14.07 -11.57
N SER A 658 -20.08 14.03 -10.41
CA SER A 658 -20.20 15.20 -9.53
C SER A 658 -18.85 15.60 -8.89
N SER A 659 -18.01 14.63 -8.54
CA SER A 659 -16.66 14.87 -8.01
C SER A 659 -15.69 15.41 -9.07
N LEU A 660 -15.97 15.17 -10.35
CA LEU A 660 -15.26 15.82 -11.46
C LEU A 660 -15.76 17.25 -11.74
N SER A 661 -17.00 17.59 -11.37
CA SER A 661 -17.48 18.98 -11.44
C SER A 661 -17.16 19.82 -10.18
N ASP A 662 -16.91 19.17 -9.04
CA ASP A 662 -16.56 19.83 -7.77
C ASP A 662 -15.05 20.06 -7.56
N ASP A 663 -14.19 19.57 -8.47
CA ASP A 663 -12.71 19.68 -8.49
C ASP A 663 -11.96 19.24 -7.20
N GLN A 664 -12.64 18.59 -6.26
CA GLN A 664 -12.13 18.35 -4.90
C GLN A 664 -11.48 16.98 -4.72
N VAL A 665 -10.18 16.91 -5.03
CA VAL A 665 -9.33 15.74 -4.72
C VAL A 665 -9.25 15.52 -3.18
N PRO A 666 -9.51 14.30 -2.65
CA PRO A 666 -9.48 14.05 -1.22
C PRO A 666 -8.11 14.33 -0.56
N GLN A 667 -8.08 15.28 0.38
CA GLN A 667 -6.85 15.73 1.05
C GLN A 667 -6.10 14.60 1.80
N ALA A 668 -6.84 13.64 2.37
CA ALA A 668 -6.26 12.48 3.06
C ALA A 668 -5.48 11.55 2.11
N PHE A 669 -5.96 11.39 0.87
CA PHE A 669 -5.28 10.60 -0.16
C PHE A 669 -3.95 11.26 -0.59
N LEU A 670 -3.95 12.58 -0.82
CA LEU A 670 -2.74 13.32 -1.18
C LEU A 670 -1.67 13.26 -0.08
N PHE A 671 -2.07 13.41 1.18
CA PHE A 671 -1.15 13.27 2.32
C PHE A 671 -0.56 11.86 2.42
N MET A 672 -1.37 10.82 2.21
CA MET A 672 -0.92 9.43 2.22
C MET A 672 0.09 9.12 1.12
N LEU A 673 -0.18 9.56 -0.12
CA LEU A 673 0.72 9.36 -1.25
C LEU A 673 2.06 10.07 -1.01
N LEU A 674 2.05 11.31 -0.51
CA LEU A 674 3.25 12.07 -0.17
C LEU A 674 4.09 11.40 0.94
N VAL A 675 3.45 10.93 2.02
CA VAL A 675 4.13 10.22 3.10
C VAL A 675 4.69 8.88 2.62
N GLN A 676 3.91 8.11 1.85
CA GLN A 676 4.34 6.81 1.31
C GLN A 676 5.57 6.97 0.41
N PHE A 677 5.56 7.92 -0.54
CA PHE A 677 6.71 8.25 -1.38
C PHE A 677 7.92 8.69 -0.54
N GLY A 678 7.72 9.59 0.43
CA GLY A 678 8.79 10.04 1.34
C GLY A 678 9.41 8.88 2.14
N THR A 679 8.61 7.89 2.56
CA THR A 679 9.14 6.73 3.29
C THR A 679 10.00 5.81 2.41
N MET A 680 9.67 5.63 1.12
CA MET A 680 10.52 4.86 0.21
C MET A 680 11.88 5.51 -0.03
N VAL A 681 11.91 6.84 -0.24
CA VAL A 681 13.16 7.59 -0.47
C VAL A 681 14.08 7.50 0.76
N ILE A 682 13.52 7.65 1.96
CA ILE A 682 14.26 7.52 3.21
C ILE A 682 14.76 6.07 3.41
N ASP A 683 13.96 5.05 3.10
CA ASP A 683 14.38 3.65 3.25
C ASP A 683 15.48 3.27 2.24
N ARG A 684 15.40 3.76 0.99
CA ARG A 684 16.47 3.59 0.00
C ARG A 684 17.79 4.18 0.49
N ALA A 685 17.76 5.39 1.07
CA ALA A 685 18.92 6.05 1.65
C ALA A 685 19.53 5.23 2.82
N LEU A 686 18.68 4.73 3.73
CA LEU A 686 19.10 3.93 4.89
C LEU A 686 19.70 2.57 4.49
N TYR A 687 19.12 1.92 3.47
CA TYR A 687 19.63 0.69 2.85
C TYR A 687 21.01 0.91 2.22
N LEU A 688 21.16 1.91 1.34
CA LEU A 688 22.42 2.20 0.65
C LEU A 688 23.55 2.55 1.63
N ARG A 689 23.24 3.33 2.68
CA ARG A 689 24.20 3.64 3.76
C ARG A 689 24.42 2.49 4.75
N LYS A 690 23.73 1.34 4.61
CA LYS A 690 23.86 0.12 5.45
C LYS A 690 23.65 0.36 6.95
N THR A 691 22.87 1.38 7.35
CA THR A 691 22.81 1.84 8.76
C THR A 691 21.70 1.18 9.59
N VAL A 692 22.03 0.09 10.31
CA VAL A 692 21.08 -0.63 11.19
C VAL A 692 20.46 0.30 12.25
N LEU A 693 21.25 1.18 12.88
CA LEU A 693 20.76 2.17 13.85
C LEU A 693 19.71 3.13 13.23
N GLY A 694 19.98 3.63 12.02
CA GLY A 694 19.08 4.54 11.32
C GLY A 694 17.78 3.85 10.93
N LYS A 695 17.87 2.63 10.39
CA LYS A 695 16.73 1.79 10.04
C LYS A 695 15.85 1.44 11.25
N LEU A 696 16.46 1.11 12.39
CA LEU A 696 15.77 0.87 13.66
C LEU A 696 15.02 2.11 14.15
N ALA A 697 15.67 3.27 14.19
CA ALA A 697 15.03 4.52 14.60
C ALA A 697 13.88 4.91 13.66
N PHE A 698 14.07 4.75 12.36
CA PHE A 698 13.04 4.95 11.34
C PHE A 698 11.85 4.02 11.53
N GLN A 699 12.06 2.72 11.78
CA GLN A 699 10.97 1.78 12.02
C GLN A 699 10.18 2.10 13.30
N VAL A 700 10.84 2.46 14.41
CA VAL A 700 10.16 2.87 15.65
C VAL A 700 9.24 4.08 15.40
N VAL A 701 9.74 5.10 14.71
CA VAL A 701 8.95 6.30 14.36
C VAL A 701 7.82 5.95 13.40
N LEU A 702 8.08 5.15 12.37
CA LEU A 702 7.11 4.85 11.31
C LEU A 702 5.96 3.96 11.81
N VAL A 703 6.25 2.96 12.66
CA VAL A 703 5.23 2.15 13.33
C VAL A 703 4.31 3.06 14.15
N VAL A 704 4.86 3.87 15.06
CA VAL A 704 4.04 4.75 15.92
C VAL A 704 3.24 5.76 15.09
N ALA A 705 3.86 6.38 14.08
CA ALA A 705 3.22 7.39 13.24
C ALA A 705 2.06 6.82 12.40
N ILE A 706 2.25 5.68 11.72
CA ILE A 706 1.22 5.11 10.84
C ILE A 706 0.01 4.62 11.65
N HIS A 707 0.23 3.95 12.79
CA HIS A 707 -0.89 3.50 13.62
C HIS A 707 -1.65 4.69 14.25
N LEU A 708 -0.94 5.73 14.73
CA LEU A 708 -1.61 6.94 15.24
C LEU A 708 -2.41 7.66 14.14
N TRP A 709 -1.84 7.79 12.95
CA TRP A 709 -2.52 8.44 11.83
C TRP A 709 -3.76 7.65 11.38
N MET A 710 -3.64 6.34 11.19
CA MET A 710 -4.69 5.54 10.57
C MET A 710 -5.88 5.23 11.50
N PHE A 711 -5.65 5.09 12.81
CA PHE A 711 -6.72 4.78 13.76
C PHE A 711 -7.32 6.02 14.45
N PHE A 712 -6.64 7.18 14.44
CA PHE A 712 -7.15 8.40 15.08
C PHE A 712 -7.33 9.61 14.14
N ILE A 713 -6.56 9.73 13.05
CA ILE A 713 -6.61 10.90 12.13
C ILE A 713 -7.44 10.58 10.87
N LEU A 714 -7.26 9.41 10.25
CA LEU A 714 -8.04 9.02 9.07
C LEU A 714 -9.57 9.00 9.35
N PRO A 715 -10.07 8.45 10.48
CA PRO A 715 -11.49 8.56 10.85
C PRO A 715 -11.94 9.99 11.21
N ALA A 716 -11.01 10.91 11.51
CA ALA A 716 -11.32 12.32 11.75
C ALA A 716 -11.65 13.05 10.44
N VAL A 717 -10.84 12.80 9.40
CA VAL A 717 -10.91 13.50 8.12
C VAL A 717 -11.98 12.90 7.20
N THR A 718 -12.16 11.58 7.23
CA THR A 718 -13.15 10.88 6.40
C THR A 718 -14.51 10.70 7.05
N GLU A 719 -14.60 10.88 8.38
CA GLU A 719 -15.78 10.62 9.22
C GLU A 719 -16.29 9.15 9.18
N ARG A 720 -15.55 8.25 8.51
CA ARG A 720 -15.87 6.83 8.32
C ARG A 720 -15.12 5.93 9.31
N MET A 721 -15.72 4.79 9.64
CA MET A 721 -15.07 3.78 10.49
C MET A 721 -14.10 2.92 9.69
N PHE A 722 -12.88 2.72 10.20
CA PHE A 722 -11.86 1.87 9.56
C PHE A 722 -12.37 0.45 9.25
N ARG A 723 -13.21 -0.12 10.13
CA ARG A 723 -13.86 -1.43 9.95
C ARG A 723 -14.72 -1.55 8.67
N GLN A 724 -15.24 -0.43 8.14
CA GLN A 724 -15.99 -0.39 6.88
C GLN A 724 -15.10 -0.12 5.66
N ASN A 725 -13.88 0.38 5.86
CA ASN A 725 -12.97 0.76 4.78
C ASN A 725 -12.00 -0.39 4.43
N ALA A 726 -12.46 -1.30 3.56
CA ALA A 726 -11.66 -2.44 3.10
C ALA A 726 -10.35 -2.04 2.39
N VAL A 727 -10.31 -0.88 1.74
CA VAL A 727 -9.10 -0.35 1.08
C VAL A 727 -8.04 0.03 2.13
N ALA A 728 -8.43 0.75 3.18
CA ALA A 728 -7.54 1.12 4.28
C ALA A 728 -7.07 -0.12 5.08
N GLN A 729 -7.92 -1.14 5.21
CA GLN A 729 -7.53 -2.44 5.79
C GLN A 729 -6.49 -3.18 4.93
N LEU A 730 -6.67 -3.24 3.62
CA LEU A 730 -5.71 -3.86 2.70
C LEU A 730 -4.36 -3.15 2.72
N TRP A 731 -4.36 -1.81 2.69
CA TRP A 731 -3.15 -1.00 2.84
C TRP A 731 -2.45 -1.25 4.18
N TYR A 732 -3.18 -1.25 5.29
CA TYR A 732 -2.58 -1.55 6.60
C TYR A 732 -1.97 -2.95 6.65
N PHE A 733 -2.61 -3.95 6.03
CA PHE A 733 -2.11 -5.32 5.98
C PHE A 733 -0.80 -5.43 5.18
N VAL A 734 -0.71 -4.79 4.01
CA VAL A 734 0.52 -4.76 3.21
C VAL A 734 1.62 -3.97 3.93
N LYS A 735 1.31 -2.83 4.56
CA LYS A 735 2.27 -2.09 5.40
C LYS A 735 2.71 -2.87 6.65
N CYS A 736 1.88 -3.75 7.19
CA CYS A 736 2.28 -4.71 8.24
C CYS A 736 3.28 -5.74 7.74
N ILE A 737 3.13 -6.24 6.51
CA ILE A 737 4.12 -7.11 5.87
C ILE A 737 5.44 -6.35 5.66
N TYR A 738 5.39 -5.09 5.21
CA TYR A 738 6.56 -4.22 5.15
C TYR A 738 7.25 -4.09 6.54
N PHE A 739 6.50 -3.85 7.63
CA PHE A 739 7.09 -3.78 8.97
C PHE A 739 7.72 -5.10 9.43
N ALA A 740 7.12 -6.25 9.10
CA ALA A 740 7.67 -7.56 9.41
C ALA A 740 8.99 -7.82 8.68
N LEU A 741 9.04 -7.57 7.37
CA LEU A 741 10.24 -7.68 6.54
C LEU A 741 11.35 -6.70 6.99
N SER A 742 10.96 -5.48 7.34
CA SER A 742 11.84 -4.43 7.85
C SER A 742 12.47 -4.80 9.20
N ALA A 743 11.69 -5.38 10.12
CA ALA A 743 12.21 -5.86 11.41
C ALA A 743 13.16 -7.05 11.23
N TYR A 744 12.81 -8.00 10.35
CA TYR A 744 13.66 -9.12 9.99
C TYR A 744 15.00 -8.66 9.38
N GLN A 745 14.99 -7.64 8.50
CA GLN A 745 16.19 -7.03 7.93
C GLN A 745 17.09 -6.36 8.98
N ILE A 746 16.53 -5.73 10.02
CA ILE A 746 17.28 -5.18 11.17
C ILE A 746 17.94 -6.31 11.97
N ARG A 747 17.19 -7.37 12.26
CA ARG A 747 17.64 -8.55 13.01
C ARG A 747 18.77 -9.32 12.31
N CYS A 748 18.62 -9.60 11.02
CA CYS A 748 19.67 -10.24 10.21
C CYS A 748 20.85 -9.31 9.90
N GLY A 749 20.63 -7.99 9.83
CA GLY A 749 21.63 -7.03 9.38
C GLY A 749 21.83 -7.04 7.86
N TYR A 750 22.59 -6.05 7.38
CA TYR A 750 22.86 -5.87 5.95
C TYR A 750 24.07 -6.69 5.48
N PRO A 751 24.02 -7.29 4.26
CA PRO A 751 25.18 -7.97 3.69
C PRO A 751 26.23 -6.95 3.22
N THR A 752 27.47 -7.43 3.08
CA THR A 752 28.59 -6.60 2.62
C THR A 752 28.44 -6.12 1.17
N ARG A 753 27.74 -6.90 0.31
CA ARG A 753 27.53 -6.61 -1.12
C ARG A 753 26.05 -6.31 -1.42
N ILE A 754 25.73 -5.06 -1.80
CA ILE A 754 24.36 -4.58 -2.08
C ILE A 754 24.18 -3.86 -3.42
N LEU A 755 25.26 -3.45 -4.12
CA LEU A 755 25.15 -2.41 -5.15
C LEU A 755 24.44 -2.86 -6.44
N GLY A 756 24.43 -4.17 -6.73
CA GLY A 756 23.82 -4.74 -7.92
C GLY A 756 22.28 -4.68 -7.92
N ASN A 757 21.69 -4.49 -9.11
CA ASN A 757 20.24 -4.59 -9.29
C ASN A 757 19.74 -6.03 -9.00
N PHE A 758 18.54 -6.16 -8.42
CA PHE A 758 17.99 -7.45 -8.01
C PHE A 758 17.55 -8.32 -9.20
N LEU A 759 17.05 -7.70 -10.27
CA LEU A 759 16.61 -8.39 -11.48
C LEU A 759 17.77 -8.94 -12.32
N THR A 760 18.94 -8.29 -12.26
CA THR A 760 20.08 -8.61 -13.14
C THR A 760 20.93 -9.79 -12.64
N LYS A 761 20.56 -10.40 -11.50
CA LYS A 761 21.26 -11.55 -10.88
C LYS A 761 21.14 -12.88 -11.68
N LYS A 762 20.26 -12.98 -12.70
CA LYS A 762 20.10 -14.17 -13.58
C LYS A 762 19.70 -13.76 -15.01
N TYR A 763 20.34 -14.33 -16.02
CA TYR A 763 20.11 -14.03 -17.45
C TYR A 763 18.95 -14.85 -18.06
N ASN A 764 17.79 -14.84 -17.41
CA ASN A 764 16.60 -15.59 -17.85
C ASN A 764 15.65 -14.74 -18.70
N HIS A 765 14.91 -15.38 -19.62
CA HIS A 765 13.86 -14.73 -20.42
C HIS A 765 12.78 -14.03 -19.57
N LEU A 766 12.48 -14.55 -18.38
CA LEU A 766 11.57 -13.92 -17.41
C LEU A 766 12.20 -12.68 -16.77
N ASN A 767 13.50 -12.71 -16.44
CA ASN A 767 14.23 -11.56 -15.90
C ASN A 767 14.36 -10.44 -16.95
N LEU A 768 14.53 -10.78 -18.23
CA LEU A 768 14.48 -9.84 -19.34
C LEU A 768 13.14 -9.08 -19.39
N PHE A 769 12.01 -9.79 -19.39
CA PHE A 769 10.70 -9.16 -19.39
C PHE A 769 10.41 -8.35 -18.11
N LEU A 770 10.80 -8.84 -16.93
CA LEU A 770 10.67 -8.07 -15.69
C LEU A 770 11.55 -6.80 -15.70
N PHE A 771 12.75 -6.85 -16.29
CA PHE A 771 13.64 -5.70 -16.39
C PHE A 771 13.16 -4.67 -17.42
N GLN A 772 12.63 -5.13 -18.56
CA GLN A 772 11.95 -4.25 -19.52
C GLN A 772 10.68 -3.63 -18.90
N GLY A 773 9.85 -4.42 -18.21
CA GLY A 773 8.69 -3.92 -17.47
C GLY A 773 9.07 -2.89 -16.38
N PHE A 774 10.17 -3.11 -15.67
CA PHE A 774 10.75 -2.17 -14.71
C PHE A 774 11.20 -0.85 -15.37
N ARG A 775 11.79 -0.91 -16.58
CA ARG A 775 12.13 0.30 -17.37
C ARG A 775 10.92 1.02 -17.97
N LEU A 776 9.77 0.36 -18.11
CA LEU A 776 8.53 0.96 -18.60
C LEU A 776 7.75 1.72 -17.52
N VAL A 777 8.13 1.64 -16.23
CA VAL A 777 7.50 2.43 -15.16
C VAL A 777 8.07 3.85 -15.14
N PRO A 778 7.28 4.90 -15.40
CA PRO A 778 7.79 6.27 -15.46
C PRO A 778 8.46 6.73 -14.16
N PHE A 779 9.54 7.50 -14.28
CA PHE A 779 10.34 8.09 -13.19
C PHE A 779 11.05 7.09 -12.26
N LEU A 780 10.76 5.79 -12.31
CA LEU A 780 11.29 4.80 -11.37
C LEU A 780 12.78 4.54 -11.61
N VAL A 781 13.21 4.45 -12.88
CA VAL A 781 14.61 4.24 -13.25
C VAL A 781 15.45 5.47 -12.91
N GLU A 782 14.92 6.66 -13.21
CA GLU A 782 15.55 7.95 -13.02
C GLU A 782 15.71 8.26 -11.52
N LEU A 783 14.64 8.09 -10.74
CA LEU A 783 14.69 8.23 -9.28
C LEU A 783 15.63 7.19 -8.66
N ARG A 784 15.64 5.94 -9.13
CA ARG A 784 16.61 4.92 -8.67
C ARG A 784 18.04 5.41 -8.93
N ALA A 785 18.37 5.77 -10.15
CA ALA A 785 19.75 6.11 -10.51
C ALA A 785 20.24 7.37 -9.77
N VAL A 786 19.39 8.39 -9.61
CA VAL A 786 19.69 9.60 -8.82
C VAL A 786 19.85 9.27 -7.32
N MET A 787 18.95 8.47 -6.73
CA MET A 787 19.09 8.06 -5.31
C MET A 787 20.34 7.20 -5.08
N ASP A 788 20.62 6.27 -5.99
CA ASP A 788 21.78 5.39 -5.90
C ASP A 788 23.09 6.19 -6.02
N TRP A 789 23.13 7.25 -6.85
CA TRP A 789 24.24 8.21 -6.91
C TRP A 789 24.39 9.04 -5.62
N VAL A 790 23.31 9.66 -5.10
CA VAL A 790 23.36 10.56 -3.91
C VAL A 790 23.83 9.83 -2.64
N TRP A 791 23.49 8.55 -2.48
CA TRP A 791 23.77 7.81 -1.24
C TRP A 791 24.93 6.81 -1.33
N THR A 792 25.54 6.63 -2.51
CA THR A 792 26.79 5.87 -2.69
C THR A 792 28.00 6.81 -2.58
N ASP A 793 29.14 6.30 -2.12
CA ASP A 793 30.41 7.04 -2.18
C ASP A 793 31.10 6.73 -3.52
N THR A 794 31.19 7.72 -4.41
CA THR A 794 31.77 7.64 -5.76
C THR A 794 32.40 8.99 -6.12
N THR A 795 33.38 9.02 -7.04
CA THR A 795 33.93 10.28 -7.59
C THR A 795 33.22 10.75 -8.86
N LEU A 796 32.36 9.94 -9.49
CA LEU A 796 31.74 10.29 -10.76
C LEU A 796 30.60 11.31 -10.62
N SER A 797 30.51 12.23 -11.58
CA SER A 797 29.37 13.13 -11.73
C SER A 797 28.07 12.38 -12.05
N LEU A 798 26.92 13.03 -11.83
CA LEU A 798 25.61 12.43 -12.13
C LEU A 798 25.45 12.05 -13.61
N SER A 799 25.98 12.84 -14.56
CA SER A 799 25.98 12.48 -15.98
C SER A 799 26.74 11.18 -16.23
N ASN A 800 27.93 11.07 -15.64
CA ASN A 800 28.83 9.93 -15.82
C ASN A 800 28.24 8.67 -15.19
N TRP A 801 27.58 8.81 -14.04
CA TRP A 801 26.81 7.74 -13.39
C TRP A 801 25.65 7.24 -14.27
N MET A 802 24.84 8.15 -14.82
CA MET A 802 23.71 7.79 -15.70
C MET A 802 24.19 7.07 -16.97
N CYS A 803 25.34 7.46 -17.54
CA CYS A 803 25.95 6.74 -18.66
C CYS A 803 26.35 5.30 -18.29
N VAL A 804 26.94 5.05 -17.11
CA VAL A 804 27.28 3.69 -16.66
C VAL A 804 26.04 2.82 -16.46
N GLU A 805 24.98 3.36 -15.84
CA GLU A 805 23.73 2.64 -15.62
C GLU A 805 22.99 2.30 -16.93
N ASP A 806 22.92 3.20 -17.92
CA ASP A 806 22.28 2.91 -19.20
C ASP A 806 23.10 1.92 -20.06
N ILE A 807 24.43 2.10 -20.12
CA ILE A 807 25.34 1.11 -20.73
C ILE A 807 25.11 -0.28 -20.13
N TYR A 808 25.08 -0.37 -18.80
CA TYR A 808 24.81 -1.64 -18.10
C TYR A 808 23.41 -2.20 -18.39
N ALA A 809 22.38 -1.35 -18.41
CA ALA A 809 21.00 -1.75 -18.71
C ALA A 809 20.84 -2.31 -20.12
N ASN A 810 21.46 -1.67 -21.11
CA ASN A 810 21.40 -2.08 -22.52
C ASN A 810 22.22 -3.36 -22.75
N ILE A 811 23.44 -3.43 -22.20
CA ILE A 811 24.28 -4.65 -22.24
C ILE A 811 23.61 -5.85 -21.54
N PHE A 812 22.89 -5.62 -20.42
CA PHE A 812 22.12 -6.69 -19.76
C PHE A 812 20.97 -7.23 -20.63
N ILE A 813 20.26 -6.36 -21.34
CA ILE A 813 19.21 -6.75 -22.29
C ILE A 813 19.80 -7.60 -23.43
N ILE A 814 20.91 -7.16 -24.02
CA ILE A 814 21.61 -7.88 -25.09
C ILE A 814 22.10 -9.25 -24.59
N LYS A 815 22.75 -9.32 -23.41
CA LYS A 815 23.17 -10.58 -22.79
C LYS A 815 21.99 -11.54 -22.64
N CYS A 816 20.85 -11.08 -22.13
CA CYS A 816 19.68 -11.92 -22.01
C CYS A 816 19.13 -12.41 -23.36
N SER A 817 19.15 -11.58 -24.42
CA SER A 817 18.78 -12.03 -25.76
C SER A 817 19.71 -13.16 -26.24
N ARG A 818 21.02 -12.95 -26.18
CA ARG A 818 22.02 -13.94 -26.63
C ARG A 818 21.97 -15.23 -25.80
N GLU A 819 21.72 -15.18 -24.49
CA GLU A 819 21.47 -16.37 -23.68
C GLU A 819 20.19 -17.11 -24.10
N THR A 820 19.10 -16.40 -24.44
CA THR A 820 17.89 -17.06 -24.96
C THR A 820 18.06 -17.63 -26.37
N GLU A 821 18.88 -17.01 -27.21
CA GLU A 821 19.26 -17.51 -28.54
C GLU A 821 20.15 -18.75 -28.44
N LYS A 822 21.16 -18.74 -27.55
CA LYS A 822 22.03 -19.91 -27.28
C LYS A 822 21.26 -21.08 -26.66
N LYS A 823 20.27 -20.81 -25.81
CA LYS A 823 19.41 -21.83 -25.17
C LYS A 823 18.31 -22.38 -26.08
N TYR A 824 17.88 -21.63 -27.08
CA TYR A 824 16.85 -22.04 -28.05
C TYR A 824 17.29 -21.75 -29.49
N PRO A 825 18.38 -22.38 -29.97
CA PRO A 825 18.99 -22.05 -31.24
C PRO A 825 18.08 -22.41 -32.43
N GLN A 826 18.03 -21.53 -33.42
CA GLN A 826 17.29 -21.73 -34.66
C GLN A 826 18.25 -22.10 -35.79
N PRO A 827 18.08 -23.25 -36.48
CA PRO A 827 18.99 -23.66 -37.54
C PRO A 827 18.98 -22.67 -38.72
N LYS A 828 20.18 -22.40 -39.26
CA LYS A 828 20.42 -21.41 -40.33
C LYS A 828 19.47 -21.62 -41.51
N GLY A 829 18.78 -20.56 -41.92
CA GLY A 829 17.82 -20.57 -43.03
C GLY A 829 16.41 -21.08 -42.70
N GLN A 830 16.12 -21.49 -41.47
CA GLN A 830 14.76 -21.92 -41.10
C GLN A 830 13.75 -20.76 -41.12
N LYS A 831 12.56 -21.00 -41.70
CA LYS A 831 11.48 -20.02 -41.77
C LYS A 831 10.87 -19.79 -40.37
N LYS A 832 10.90 -18.55 -39.86
CA LYS A 832 10.26 -18.17 -38.57
C LYS A 832 8.80 -18.64 -38.51
N LYS A 833 8.40 -19.27 -37.38
CA LYS A 833 7.08 -19.91 -37.20
C LYS A 833 5.92 -18.95 -37.51
N LYS A 834 4.96 -19.40 -38.33
CA LYS A 834 3.77 -18.61 -38.73
C LYS A 834 3.02 -17.99 -37.53
N ILE A 835 2.84 -18.78 -36.47
CA ILE A 835 2.10 -18.37 -35.25
C ILE A 835 2.73 -17.11 -34.62
N VAL A 836 4.06 -17.04 -34.53
CA VAL A 836 4.76 -15.87 -33.95
C VAL A 836 4.57 -14.64 -34.83
N LYS A 837 4.64 -14.79 -36.16
CA LYS A 837 4.41 -13.68 -37.10
C LYS A 837 2.98 -13.13 -37.01
N TYR A 838 1.97 -13.99 -37.03
CA TYR A 838 0.57 -13.58 -36.98
C TYR A 838 0.16 -13.08 -35.59
N GLY A 839 0.68 -13.68 -34.51
CA GLY A 839 0.41 -13.25 -33.14
C GLY A 839 0.98 -11.87 -32.85
N MET A 840 2.30 -11.69 -33.02
CA MET A 840 2.96 -10.41 -32.72
C MET A 840 2.53 -9.30 -33.69
N GLY A 841 2.53 -9.59 -35.01
CA GLY A 841 2.11 -8.62 -36.02
C GLY A 841 0.62 -8.27 -35.93
N GLY A 842 -0.25 -9.27 -35.70
CA GLY A 842 -1.68 -9.06 -35.53
C GLY A 842 -2.01 -8.25 -34.28
N LEU A 843 -1.30 -8.47 -33.16
CA LEU A 843 -1.47 -7.68 -31.95
C LEU A 843 -1.05 -6.21 -32.14
N ILE A 844 0.06 -5.94 -32.85
CA ILE A 844 0.49 -4.58 -33.18
C ILE A 844 -0.53 -3.88 -34.09
N ILE A 845 -1.06 -4.57 -35.11
CA ILE A 845 -2.08 -4.03 -36.01
C ILE A 845 -3.38 -3.75 -35.25
N LEU A 846 -3.84 -4.67 -34.39
CA LEU A 846 -5.03 -4.50 -33.56
C LEU A 846 -4.86 -3.31 -32.61
N PHE A 847 -3.72 -3.20 -31.93
CA PHE A 847 -3.41 -2.08 -31.03
C PHE A 847 -3.43 -0.72 -31.75
N LEU A 848 -2.83 -0.64 -32.95
CA LEU A 848 -2.85 0.58 -33.77
C LEU A 848 -4.25 0.94 -34.26
N ILE A 849 -5.05 -0.05 -34.68
CA ILE A 849 -6.48 0.16 -35.02
C ILE A 849 -7.25 0.64 -33.78
N ALA A 850 -7.03 0.04 -32.61
CA ALA A 850 -7.70 0.42 -31.37
C ALA A 850 -7.38 1.86 -30.95
N ILE A 851 -6.13 2.32 -31.08
CA ILE A 851 -5.75 3.72 -30.81
C ILE A 851 -6.55 4.70 -31.68
N ILE A 852 -6.82 4.36 -32.94
CA ILE A 852 -7.55 5.23 -33.88
C ILE A 852 -9.07 5.14 -33.65
N TRP A 853 -9.61 3.94 -33.45
CA TRP A 853 -11.06 3.70 -33.40
C TRP A 853 -11.69 3.80 -32.01
N PHE A 854 -10.96 3.51 -30.93
CA PHE A 854 -11.51 3.58 -29.57
C PHE A 854 -12.01 5.00 -29.21
N PRO A 855 -11.30 6.10 -29.53
CA PRO A 855 -11.83 7.44 -29.32
C PRO A 855 -13.12 7.70 -30.10
N LEU A 856 -13.21 7.26 -31.36
CA LEU A 856 -14.41 7.43 -32.19
C LEU A 856 -15.62 6.66 -31.64
N LEU A 857 -15.40 5.45 -31.11
CA LEU A 857 -16.43 4.64 -30.45
C LEU A 857 -16.87 5.27 -29.12
N PHE A 858 -15.92 5.68 -28.28
CA PHE A 858 -16.22 6.38 -27.02
C PHE A 858 -17.02 7.68 -27.26
N MET A 859 -16.71 8.38 -28.34
CA MET A 859 -17.40 9.62 -28.76
C MET A 859 -18.83 9.40 -29.25
N SER A 860 -19.13 8.27 -29.91
CA SER A 860 -20.52 7.98 -30.29
C SER A 860 -21.38 7.66 -29.06
N LEU A 861 -20.82 6.93 -28.08
CA LEU A 861 -21.50 6.61 -26.81
C LEU A 861 -21.84 7.86 -25.98
N ILE A 862 -20.97 8.88 -25.99
CA ILE A 862 -21.22 10.15 -25.25
C ILE A 862 -22.43 10.90 -25.82
N ARG A 863 -22.61 10.90 -27.15
CA ARG A 863 -23.76 11.57 -27.81
C ARG A 863 -25.04 10.72 -27.84
N SER A 864 -24.97 9.43 -27.48
CA SER A 864 -26.12 8.51 -27.53
C SER A 864 -26.78 8.25 -26.17
N VAL A 865 -26.41 8.97 -25.11
CA VAL A 865 -27.15 8.93 -23.85
C VAL A 865 -28.50 9.62 -24.08
N VAL A 866 -29.59 8.85 -24.01
CA VAL A 866 -30.94 9.28 -24.37
C VAL A 866 -31.33 10.55 -23.60
N GLY A 867 -31.76 11.57 -24.34
CA GLY A 867 -32.25 12.82 -23.75
C GLY A 867 -33.49 12.57 -22.89
N VAL A 868 -33.55 13.20 -21.72
CA VAL A 868 -34.67 13.08 -20.78
C VAL A 868 -35.78 14.04 -21.20
N VAL A 869 -37.02 13.57 -21.11
CA VAL A 869 -38.24 14.33 -21.45
C VAL A 869 -38.43 15.48 -20.43
N ASN A 870 -38.44 16.73 -20.91
CA ASN A 870 -38.46 17.93 -20.06
C ASN A 870 -39.84 18.62 -20.05
N GLN A 871 -40.86 17.87 -19.62
CA GLN A 871 -42.23 18.36 -19.44
C GLN A 871 -42.29 19.52 -18.41
N PRO A 872 -43.06 20.59 -18.67
CA PRO A 872 -43.30 21.64 -17.70
C PRO A 872 -44.12 21.14 -16.49
N ILE A 873 -43.83 21.70 -15.32
CA ILE A 873 -44.57 21.49 -14.06
C ILE A 873 -45.73 22.49 -13.95
N ASP A 874 -45.47 23.73 -14.38
CA ASP A 874 -46.40 24.87 -14.34
C ASP A 874 -46.39 25.58 -15.70
N VAL A 875 -47.58 25.94 -16.17
CA VAL A 875 -47.83 26.76 -17.35
C VAL A 875 -48.63 27.98 -16.91
N THR A 876 -47.92 29.06 -16.60
CA THR A 876 -48.51 30.34 -16.21
C THR A 876 -48.72 31.22 -17.44
N VAL A 877 -49.95 31.67 -17.66
CA VAL A 877 -50.32 32.66 -18.67
C VAL A 877 -50.90 33.92 -18.05
N THR A 878 -50.64 35.07 -18.68
CA THR A 878 -51.24 36.36 -18.29
C THR A 878 -51.71 37.15 -19.50
N LEU A 879 -52.84 37.85 -19.35
CA LEU A 879 -53.27 38.87 -20.30
C LEU A 879 -53.30 40.24 -19.60
N LYS A 880 -52.51 41.19 -20.11
CA LYS A 880 -52.36 42.54 -19.56
C LYS A 880 -52.65 43.59 -20.62
N LEU A 881 -53.41 44.62 -20.25
CA LEU A 881 -53.69 45.78 -21.09
C LEU A 881 -52.89 47.00 -20.59
N GLY A 882 -52.11 47.61 -21.47
CA GLY A 882 -51.25 48.77 -21.18
C GLY A 882 -50.33 48.57 -19.98
N GLY A 883 -50.17 49.63 -19.19
CA GLY A 883 -49.43 49.60 -17.93
C GLY A 883 -50.16 48.95 -16.75
N TYR A 884 -51.48 48.71 -16.86
CA TYR A 884 -52.38 48.37 -15.75
C TYR A 884 -52.15 46.97 -15.15
N GLU A 885 -52.87 46.62 -14.08
CA GLU A 885 -52.89 45.24 -13.59
C GLU A 885 -53.36 44.26 -14.68
N PRO A 886 -52.84 43.01 -14.70
CA PRO A 886 -53.33 42.01 -15.63
C PRO A 886 -54.83 41.79 -15.46
N LEU A 887 -55.53 41.64 -16.58
CA LEU A 887 -56.95 41.33 -16.60
C LEU A 887 -57.16 39.88 -16.16
N PHE A 888 -56.31 38.99 -16.66
CA PHE A 888 -56.39 37.55 -16.44
C PHE A 888 -55.00 37.01 -16.09
N THR A 889 -54.96 36.13 -15.09
CA THR A 889 -53.79 35.33 -14.72
C THR A 889 -54.25 33.92 -14.39
N MET A 890 -53.64 32.92 -15.01
CA MET A 890 -53.92 31.50 -14.75
C MET A 890 -52.62 30.70 -14.77
N SER A 891 -52.50 29.72 -13.87
CA SER A 891 -51.34 28.84 -13.71
C SER A 891 -51.82 27.38 -13.77
N ALA A 892 -51.72 26.77 -14.94
CA ALA A 892 -52.09 25.37 -15.13
C ALA A 892 -50.96 24.46 -14.60
N GLN A 893 -51.29 23.54 -13.72
CA GLN A 893 -50.37 22.56 -13.12
C GLN A 893 -50.95 21.15 -13.31
N GLN A 894 -50.25 20.11 -12.86
CA GLN A 894 -50.80 18.75 -12.88
C GLN A 894 -52.07 18.66 -12.00
N PRO A 895 -53.20 18.09 -12.47
CA PRO A 895 -53.33 17.24 -13.67
C PRO A 895 -53.71 17.97 -14.98
N SER A 896 -53.95 19.28 -14.97
CA SER A 896 -54.36 20.07 -16.15
C SER A 896 -53.28 20.19 -17.24
N ILE A 897 -52.02 19.85 -16.95
CA ILE A 897 -51.00 19.57 -17.95
C ILE A 897 -51.05 18.07 -18.29
N VAL A 898 -51.55 17.74 -19.48
CA VAL A 898 -51.77 16.37 -19.96
C VAL A 898 -50.76 16.06 -21.08
N PRO A 899 -49.92 15.02 -20.97
CA PRO A 899 -49.05 14.59 -22.07
C PRO A 899 -49.87 13.93 -23.19
N PHE A 900 -49.43 14.09 -24.44
CA PHE A 900 -50.11 13.49 -25.60
C PHE A 900 -50.12 11.96 -25.51
N THR A 901 -51.29 11.37 -25.74
CA THR A 901 -51.41 9.95 -26.07
C THR A 901 -50.96 9.70 -27.52
N PRO A 902 -50.73 8.43 -27.92
CA PRO A 902 -50.51 8.10 -29.33
C PRO A 902 -51.68 8.49 -30.24
N GLU A 903 -52.91 8.54 -29.71
CA GLU A 903 -54.12 8.92 -30.44
C GLU A 903 -54.14 10.43 -30.70
N ASP A 904 -53.89 11.27 -29.69
CA ASP A 904 -53.74 12.74 -29.85
C ASP A 904 -52.63 13.11 -30.86
N TYR A 905 -51.54 12.33 -30.86
CA TYR A 905 -50.43 12.52 -31.79
C TYR A 905 -50.80 12.14 -33.23
N GLU A 906 -51.63 11.11 -33.42
CA GLU A 906 -52.17 10.76 -34.73
C GLU A 906 -53.19 11.80 -35.22
N GLU A 907 -54.08 12.31 -34.37
CA GLU A 907 -54.99 13.41 -34.72
C GLU A 907 -54.23 14.68 -35.15
N LEU A 908 -53.20 15.07 -34.39
CA LEU A 908 -52.33 16.20 -34.76
C LEU A 908 -51.60 15.96 -36.09
N SER A 909 -51.16 14.72 -36.33
CA SER A 909 -50.53 14.33 -37.61
C SER A 909 -51.53 14.42 -38.78
N GLN A 910 -52.75 13.93 -38.60
CA GLN A 910 -53.82 14.02 -39.60
C GLN A 910 -54.26 15.48 -39.86
N GLN A 911 -54.24 16.35 -38.84
CA GLN A 911 -54.51 17.79 -39.03
C GLN A 911 -53.47 18.48 -39.93
N PHE A 912 -52.20 18.06 -39.85
CA PHE A 912 -51.08 18.73 -40.51
C PHE A 912 -50.47 17.97 -41.70
N ASP A 913 -50.99 16.81 -42.07
CA ASP A 913 -50.56 16.02 -43.26
C ASP A 913 -50.44 16.83 -44.57
N PRO A 914 -51.32 17.81 -44.89
CA PRO A 914 -51.15 18.68 -46.07
C PRO A 914 -49.90 19.57 -46.04
N TYR A 915 -49.27 19.76 -44.88
CA TYR A 915 -48.18 20.71 -44.64
C TYR A 915 -46.85 19.97 -44.35
N PRO A 916 -45.99 19.72 -45.35
CA PRO A 916 -44.80 18.88 -45.16
C PRO A 916 -43.78 19.47 -44.18
N LEU A 917 -43.75 20.79 -43.98
CA LEU A 917 -42.90 21.43 -42.97
C LEU A 917 -43.40 21.24 -41.54
N ALA A 918 -44.73 21.21 -41.34
CA ALA A 918 -45.35 20.87 -40.07
C ALA A 918 -45.05 19.42 -39.70
N MET A 919 -45.25 18.47 -40.64
CA MET A 919 -44.96 17.06 -40.42
C MET A 919 -43.47 16.80 -40.13
N GLN A 920 -42.56 17.49 -40.81
CA GLN A 920 -41.12 17.45 -40.50
C GLN A 920 -40.77 18.00 -39.10
N PHE A 921 -41.57 18.93 -38.55
CA PHE A 921 -41.39 19.43 -37.19
C PHE A 921 -41.97 18.46 -36.16
N ILE A 922 -43.24 18.03 -36.34
CA ILE A 922 -43.94 17.10 -35.44
C ILE A 922 -43.13 15.81 -35.26
N SER A 923 -42.60 15.23 -36.35
CA SER A 923 -41.81 13.99 -36.32
C SER A 923 -40.46 14.07 -35.59
N GLN A 924 -40.07 15.23 -35.05
CA GLN A 924 -38.88 15.38 -34.19
C GLN A 924 -39.17 15.07 -32.71
N TYR A 925 -40.45 14.99 -32.33
CA TYR A 925 -40.92 14.80 -30.97
C TYR A 925 -41.61 13.44 -30.80
N SER A 926 -41.49 12.86 -29.61
CA SER A 926 -42.32 11.71 -29.18
C SER A 926 -43.63 12.24 -28.59
N PRO A 927 -44.71 11.44 -28.50
CA PRO A 927 -45.93 11.85 -27.77
C PRO A 927 -45.64 12.32 -26.34
N GLU A 928 -44.69 11.68 -25.64
CA GLU A 928 -44.24 12.07 -24.30
C GLU A 928 -43.65 13.49 -24.20
N ASP A 929 -43.11 14.02 -25.30
CA ASP A 929 -42.47 15.35 -25.37
C ASP A 929 -43.46 16.49 -25.63
N ILE A 930 -44.68 16.15 -26.08
CA ILE A 930 -45.75 17.10 -26.37
C ILE A 930 -46.76 17.06 -25.22
N VAL A 931 -47.11 18.23 -24.68
CA VAL A 931 -48.15 18.33 -23.63
C VAL A 931 -49.22 19.34 -24.05
N THR A 932 -50.48 19.03 -23.73
CA THR A 932 -51.57 20.00 -23.73
C THR A 932 -51.71 20.57 -22.33
N ALA A 933 -51.48 21.88 -22.18
CA ALA A 933 -51.89 22.61 -21.00
C ALA A 933 -53.35 23.05 -21.17
N GLN A 934 -54.25 22.47 -20.39
CA GLN A 934 -55.65 22.85 -20.28
C GLN A 934 -55.76 24.06 -19.34
N ILE A 935 -55.69 25.26 -19.91
CA ILE A 935 -55.73 26.52 -19.15
C ILE A 935 -57.19 26.88 -18.88
N GLU A 936 -57.58 27.02 -17.61
CA GLU A 936 -58.92 27.51 -17.24
C GLU A 936 -59.14 28.96 -17.69
N GLY A 937 -60.25 29.20 -18.40
CA GLY A 937 -60.60 30.51 -18.95
C GLY A 937 -61.10 31.55 -17.94
N SER A 938 -61.46 31.14 -16.71
CA SER A 938 -61.74 32.08 -15.63
C SER A 938 -60.46 32.50 -14.92
N SER A 939 -60.22 33.81 -14.74
CA SER A 939 -59.01 34.29 -14.04
C SER A 939 -58.91 33.70 -12.62
N GLY A 940 -57.78 33.06 -12.31
CA GLY A 940 -57.50 32.47 -11.00
C GLY A 940 -57.31 33.51 -9.88
N ALA A 941 -57.31 34.80 -10.24
CA ALA A 941 -57.29 35.92 -9.31
C ALA A 941 -58.37 36.95 -9.68
N LEU A 942 -59.00 37.51 -8.64
CA LEU A 942 -59.81 38.73 -8.72
C LEU A 942 -59.00 39.89 -9.29
N TRP A 943 -59.65 40.77 -10.05
CA TRP A 943 -59.03 41.95 -10.64
C TRP A 943 -58.89 43.05 -9.57
N ARG A 944 -57.67 43.28 -9.06
CA ARG A 944 -57.39 44.13 -7.88
C ARG A 944 -57.23 45.62 -8.21
N ILE A 945 -57.59 46.03 -9.43
CA ILE A 945 -57.31 47.36 -9.96
C ILE A 945 -57.87 48.47 -9.06
N SER A 946 -57.06 49.49 -8.80
CA SER A 946 -57.53 50.63 -8.01
C SER A 946 -58.65 51.40 -8.76
N PRO A 947 -59.67 51.93 -8.06
CA PRO A 947 -60.71 52.76 -8.68
C PRO A 947 -60.18 53.91 -9.56
N PRO A 948 -59.14 54.69 -9.19
CA PRO A 948 -58.59 55.70 -10.10
C PRO A 948 -57.88 55.09 -11.31
N SER A 949 -57.13 53.98 -11.16
CA SER A 949 -56.53 53.28 -12.31
C SER A 949 -57.57 52.74 -13.29
N ARG A 950 -58.70 52.24 -12.78
CA ARG A 950 -59.84 51.78 -13.60
C ARG A 950 -60.57 52.93 -14.29
N ALA A 951 -60.72 54.08 -13.62
CA ALA A 951 -61.27 55.29 -14.24
C ALA A 951 -60.34 55.83 -15.34
N GLN A 952 -59.02 55.79 -15.11
CA GLN A 952 -58.00 56.15 -16.10
C GLN A 952 -58.03 55.20 -17.31
N MET A 953 -58.02 53.88 -17.08
CA MET A 953 -58.16 52.85 -18.12
C MET A 953 -59.43 53.07 -18.95
N LYS A 954 -60.59 53.31 -18.32
CA LYS A 954 -61.82 53.62 -19.05
C LYS A 954 -61.68 54.90 -19.89
N HIS A 955 -61.11 55.96 -19.33
CA HIS A 955 -60.90 57.22 -20.05
C HIS A 955 -59.94 57.05 -21.25
N GLU A 956 -58.86 56.30 -21.08
CA GLU A 956 -57.87 56.01 -22.12
C GLU A 956 -58.44 55.13 -23.25
N LEU A 957 -59.35 54.21 -22.94
CA LEU A 957 -60.02 53.39 -23.93
C LEU A 957 -61.03 54.18 -24.79
N TYR A 958 -61.82 55.09 -24.20
CA TYR A 958 -62.77 55.93 -24.96
C TYR A 958 -62.12 57.14 -25.65
N ASN A 959 -61.21 57.85 -24.96
CA ASN A 959 -60.71 59.17 -25.38
C ASN A 959 -59.20 59.19 -25.70
N GLY A 960 -58.45 58.12 -25.41
CA GLY A 960 -57.01 58.08 -25.64
C GLY A 960 -56.67 58.06 -27.13
N THR A 961 -55.77 58.94 -27.54
CA THR A 961 -55.30 59.08 -28.94
C THR A 961 -54.07 58.24 -29.26
N ALA A 962 -53.39 57.69 -28.25
CA ALA A 962 -52.29 56.74 -28.42
C ALA A 962 -52.83 55.31 -28.45
N ASP A 963 -52.12 54.42 -29.14
CA ASP A 963 -52.37 52.97 -29.14
C ASP A 963 -52.20 52.39 -27.73
N ILE A 964 -52.92 51.30 -27.43
CA ILE A 964 -52.84 50.64 -26.12
C ILE A 964 -52.47 49.17 -26.29
N THR A 965 -51.27 48.83 -25.81
CA THR A 965 -50.64 47.51 -25.91
C THR A 965 -51.51 46.46 -25.21
N LEU A 966 -52.03 45.45 -25.92
CA LEU A 966 -52.57 44.25 -25.32
C LEU A 966 -51.52 43.14 -25.38
N ARG A 967 -51.05 42.68 -24.22
CA ARG A 967 -49.98 41.68 -24.11
C ARG A 967 -50.48 40.38 -23.53
N PHE A 968 -50.36 39.29 -24.30
CA PHE A 968 -50.47 37.92 -23.81
C PHE A 968 -49.07 37.37 -23.52
N THR A 969 -48.87 36.69 -22.40
CA THR A 969 -47.57 36.11 -22.01
C THR A 969 -47.75 34.69 -21.53
N TRP A 970 -46.79 33.82 -21.83
CA TRP A 970 -46.71 32.46 -21.29
C TRP A 970 -45.35 32.20 -20.68
N ASN A 971 -45.32 31.44 -19.58
CA ASN A 971 -44.12 31.07 -18.84
C ASN A 971 -44.25 29.60 -18.39
N PHE A 972 -43.26 28.79 -18.77
CA PHE A 972 -43.23 27.36 -18.46
C PHE A 972 -42.13 27.09 -17.42
N GLN A 973 -42.49 26.55 -16.26
CA GLN A 973 -41.53 26.13 -15.22
C GLN A 973 -41.19 24.64 -15.39
N ARG A 974 -39.93 24.26 -15.18
CA ARG A 974 -39.40 22.90 -15.44
C ARG A 974 -38.63 22.30 -14.27
N ASP A 975 -38.54 20.97 -14.29
CA ASP A 975 -37.86 20.20 -13.25
C ASP A 975 -36.34 20.11 -13.53
N LEU A 976 -35.56 20.99 -12.90
CA LEU A 976 -34.09 20.94 -12.96
C LEU A 976 -33.50 19.61 -12.46
N ALA A 977 -34.23 18.80 -11.67
CA ALA A 977 -33.76 17.49 -11.24
C ALA A 977 -33.78 16.44 -12.38
N LYS A 978 -34.54 16.66 -13.46
CA LYS A 978 -34.54 15.83 -14.68
C LYS A 978 -33.40 16.21 -15.65
N GLY A 979 -32.89 17.43 -15.56
CA GLY A 979 -31.77 17.94 -16.35
C GLY A 979 -32.03 19.31 -16.98
N GLY A 980 -31.07 19.79 -17.76
CA GLY A 980 -31.06 21.16 -18.28
C GLY A 980 -30.50 22.19 -17.30
N SER A 981 -30.43 23.45 -17.74
CA SER A 981 -29.84 24.56 -16.97
C SER A 981 -30.75 25.80 -16.88
N VAL A 982 -31.99 25.69 -17.37
CA VAL A 982 -32.97 26.78 -17.46
C VAL A 982 -34.29 26.28 -16.88
N GLU A 983 -34.69 26.84 -15.74
CA GLU A 983 -35.93 26.47 -15.05
C GLU A 983 -37.17 27.07 -15.70
N TYR A 984 -37.07 28.33 -16.13
CA TYR A 984 -38.16 29.10 -16.73
C TYR A 984 -37.85 29.43 -18.19
N THR A 985 -38.78 29.10 -19.07
CA THR A 985 -38.77 29.53 -20.48
C THR A 985 -40.08 30.25 -20.79
N ASN A 986 -40.00 31.46 -21.33
CA ASN A 986 -41.14 32.36 -21.53
C ASN A 986 -41.02 33.17 -22.81
N GLU A 987 -42.16 33.70 -23.25
CA GLU A 987 -42.25 34.66 -24.35
C GLU A 987 -43.56 35.46 -24.23
N LYS A 988 -43.78 36.40 -25.16
CA LYS A 988 -44.96 37.27 -25.18
C LYS A 988 -45.46 37.53 -26.61
N HIS A 989 -46.77 37.65 -26.76
CA HIS A 989 -47.40 38.27 -27.91
C HIS A 989 -47.96 39.65 -27.54
N THR A 990 -47.98 40.59 -28.49
CA THR A 990 -48.44 41.97 -28.29
C THR A 990 -49.23 42.48 -29.49
N LEU A 991 -50.48 42.87 -29.27
CA LEU A 991 -51.33 43.54 -30.26
C LEU A 991 -51.55 45.00 -29.87
N GLU A 992 -51.45 45.93 -30.81
CA GLU A 992 -51.71 47.36 -30.57
C GLU A 992 -53.18 47.72 -30.87
N LEU A 993 -53.95 48.06 -29.83
CA LEU A 993 -55.37 48.41 -29.99
C LEU A 993 -55.52 49.87 -30.43
N ALA A 994 -55.57 50.08 -31.74
CA ALA A 994 -55.70 51.39 -32.37
C ALA A 994 -56.83 52.28 -31.79
N PRO A 995 -56.65 53.62 -31.70
CA PRO A 995 -57.67 54.53 -31.20
C PRO A 995 -58.96 54.43 -32.03
N ASN A 996 -60.12 54.52 -31.38
CA ASN A 996 -61.44 54.35 -31.98
C ASN A 996 -61.78 52.97 -32.61
N SER A 997 -60.88 51.98 -32.53
CA SER A 997 -61.19 50.60 -32.98
C SER A 997 -62.39 49.99 -32.24
N THR A 998 -63.09 49.06 -32.90
CA THR A 998 -64.27 48.37 -32.36
C THR A 998 -63.95 47.62 -31.07
N ALA A 999 -62.88 46.83 -31.07
CA ALA A 999 -62.43 46.07 -29.90
C ALA A 999 -62.10 47.00 -28.72
N ARG A 1000 -61.37 48.10 -28.93
CA ARG A 1000 -61.03 49.07 -27.88
C ARG A 1000 -62.28 49.69 -27.25
N ARG A 1001 -63.27 50.08 -28.07
CA ARG A 1001 -64.56 50.62 -27.61
C ARG A 1001 -65.42 49.57 -26.88
N GLN A 1002 -65.44 48.33 -27.36
CA GLN A 1002 -66.15 47.23 -26.70
C GLN A 1002 -65.53 46.88 -25.34
N LEU A 1003 -64.20 46.83 -25.24
CA LEU A 1003 -63.48 46.61 -23.97
C LEU A 1003 -63.76 47.76 -22.98
N ALA A 1004 -63.81 49.01 -23.46
CA ALA A 1004 -64.25 50.16 -22.67
C ALA A 1004 -65.70 50.01 -22.15
N GLN A 1005 -66.57 49.43 -22.97
CA GLN A 1005 -67.99 49.20 -22.67
C GLN A 1005 -68.20 48.11 -21.62
N LEU A 1006 -67.36 47.05 -21.58
CA LEU A 1006 -67.39 46.03 -20.52
C LEU A 1006 -67.21 46.65 -19.13
N LEU A 1007 -66.34 47.65 -19.00
CA LEU A 1007 -66.10 48.35 -17.73
C LEU A 1007 -67.34 49.04 -17.16
N GLU A 1008 -68.37 49.32 -17.99
CA GLU A 1008 -69.66 49.88 -17.55
C GLU A 1008 -70.51 48.87 -16.77
N GLY A 1009 -70.27 47.56 -16.89
CA GLY A 1009 -70.92 46.53 -16.06
C GLY A 1009 -72.16 45.88 -16.65
N ARG A 1010 -72.20 45.69 -17.97
CA ARG A 1010 -73.23 44.89 -18.64
C ARG A 1010 -72.74 43.44 -18.75
N PRO A 1011 -73.33 42.48 -18.01
CA PRO A 1011 -72.79 41.11 -17.90
C PRO A 1011 -73.07 40.22 -19.13
N ASP A 1012 -73.92 40.69 -20.05
CA ASP A 1012 -74.29 40.09 -21.32
C ASP A 1012 -73.30 40.40 -22.47
N GLN A 1013 -72.32 41.27 -22.21
CA GLN A 1013 -71.41 41.77 -23.24
C GLN A 1013 -70.06 41.04 -23.23
N SER A 1014 -69.51 40.83 -24.42
CA SER A 1014 -68.16 40.35 -24.65
C SER A 1014 -67.46 41.16 -25.74
N VAL A 1015 -66.13 41.17 -25.73
CA VAL A 1015 -65.30 41.66 -26.84
C VAL A 1015 -64.55 40.49 -27.45
N VAL A 1016 -64.47 40.42 -28.77
CA VAL A 1016 -63.61 39.45 -29.47
C VAL A 1016 -62.39 40.19 -29.98
N ILE A 1017 -61.21 39.65 -29.66
CA ILE A 1017 -59.91 40.15 -30.11
C ILE A 1017 -59.29 39.05 -30.97
N PRO A 1018 -59.16 39.24 -32.30
CA PRO A 1018 -58.57 38.25 -33.18
C PRO A 1018 -57.06 38.12 -32.91
N HIS A 1019 -56.43 37.05 -33.41
CA HIS A 1019 -54.98 36.94 -33.54
C HIS A 1019 -54.18 37.07 -32.22
N LEU A 1020 -54.73 36.55 -31.12
CA LEU A 1020 -54.18 36.77 -29.76
C LEU A 1020 -53.61 35.51 -29.09
N PHE A 1021 -54.16 34.31 -29.35
CA PHE A 1021 -53.76 33.08 -28.67
C PHE A 1021 -53.00 32.12 -29.62
N PRO A 1022 -51.65 32.00 -29.52
CA PRO A 1022 -50.90 30.97 -30.22
C PRO A 1022 -51.20 29.59 -29.60
N LYS A 1023 -51.75 28.66 -30.40
CA LYS A 1023 -52.05 27.29 -29.94
C LYS A 1023 -50.79 26.42 -29.83
N TYR A 1024 -49.80 26.62 -30.71
CA TYR A 1024 -48.65 25.72 -30.86
C TYR A 1024 -47.34 26.43 -30.48
N ILE A 1025 -46.73 26.03 -29.36
CA ILE A 1025 -45.56 26.71 -28.79
C ILE A 1025 -44.42 25.71 -28.59
N ARG A 1026 -43.20 26.08 -28.95
CA ARG A 1026 -42.00 25.31 -28.61
C ARG A 1026 -41.43 25.81 -27.28
N ALA A 1027 -41.14 24.88 -26.39
CA ALA A 1027 -40.36 25.10 -25.18
C ALA A 1027 -38.95 24.53 -25.40
N PRO A 1028 -38.01 25.30 -25.98
CA PRO A 1028 -36.65 24.83 -26.22
C PRO A 1028 -35.87 24.70 -24.90
N ASN A 1029 -34.64 24.19 -24.96
CA ASN A 1029 -33.73 24.19 -23.80
C ASN A 1029 -33.20 25.59 -23.39
N GLY A 1030 -33.57 26.65 -24.14
CA GLY A 1030 -33.26 28.05 -23.83
C GLY A 1030 -34.42 28.79 -23.15
N PRO A 1031 -34.21 30.05 -22.74
CA PRO A 1031 -35.20 30.84 -22.00
C PRO A 1031 -36.36 31.42 -22.85
N GLU A 1032 -36.28 31.34 -24.18
CA GLU A 1032 -37.23 31.97 -25.12
C GLU A 1032 -38.24 30.93 -25.68
N ALA A 1033 -39.50 30.99 -25.26
CA ALA A 1033 -40.54 30.01 -25.59
C ALA A 1033 -41.34 30.38 -26.86
N ASN A 1034 -40.72 30.25 -28.03
CA ASN A 1034 -41.27 30.76 -29.29
C ASN A 1034 -42.46 29.93 -29.86
N PRO A 1035 -43.49 30.57 -30.45
CA PRO A 1035 -44.53 29.88 -31.22
C PRO A 1035 -43.97 29.11 -32.44
N VAL A 1036 -44.63 28.02 -32.83
CA VAL A 1036 -44.12 27.09 -33.86
C VAL A 1036 -44.45 27.62 -35.26
N LYS A 1037 -43.52 28.36 -35.87
CA LYS A 1037 -43.63 28.90 -37.23
C LYS A 1037 -43.83 27.84 -38.33
N GLN A 1038 -43.56 26.56 -38.05
CA GLN A 1038 -43.85 25.44 -38.95
C GLN A 1038 -45.32 24.97 -38.92
N LEU A 1039 -46.05 25.30 -37.84
CA LEU A 1039 -47.47 24.98 -37.63
C LEU A 1039 -48.37 26.21 -37.76
N GLN A 1040 -47.78 27.41 -37.64
CA GLN A 1040 -48.42 28.72 -37.74
C GLN A 1040 -47.56 29.60 -38.68
N PRO A 1041 -47.55 29.31 -40.00
CA PRO A 1041 -46.66 29.96 -40.98
C PRO A 1041 -46.93 31.45 -41.21
N ASP A 1042 -48.18 31.91 -41.06
CA ASP A 1042 -48.57 33.32 -41.23
C ASP A 1042 -48.50 34.09 -39.90
N GLU A 1043 -47.77 33.52 -38.93
CA GLU A 1043 -47.46 34.02 -37.59
C GLU A 1043 -48.67 34.58 -36.83
N GLU A 1044 -48.91 35.89 -36.89
CA GLU A 1044 -50.01 36.52 -36.15
C GLU A 1044 -51.39 36.09 -36.69
N GLU A 1045 -51.54 35.93 -38.01
CA GLU A 1045 -52.86 35.61 -38.62
C GLU A 1045 -53.35 34.21 -38.21
N ASP A 1046 -52.43 33.27 -37.95
CA ASP A 1046 -52.70 31.91 -37.46
C ASP A 1046 -53.04 31.84 -35.95
N TYR A 1047 -52.98 32.95 -35.21
CA TYR A 1047 -53.32 32.94 -33.78
C TYR A 1047 -54.84 33.01 -33.57
N LEU A 1048 -55.32 32.24 -32.61
CA LEU A 1048 -56.77 32.09 -32.39
C LEU A 1048 -57.38 33.40 -31.85
N GLY A 1049 -58.61 33.66 -32.31
CA GLY A 1049 -59.43 34.74 -31.78
C GLY A 1049 -59.91 34.43 -30.35
N VAL A 1050 -59.93 35.46 -29.51
CA VAL A 1050 -60.15 35.36 -28.07
C VAL A 1050 -61.34 36.23 -27.68
N ARG A 1051 -62.37 35.62 -27.08
CA ARG A 1051 -63.51 36.31 -26.49
C ARG A 1051 -63.21 36.63 -25.03
N ILE A 1052 -63.38 37.89 -24.64
CA ILE A 1052 -63.13 38.40 -23.29
C ILE A 1052 -64.45 38.92 -22.71
N GLN A 1053 -64.73 38.53 -21.47
CA GLN A 1053 -65.90 38.92 -20.67
C GLN A 1053 -65.45 39.48 -19.31
N LEU A 1054 -66.25 40.35 -18.70
CA LEU A 1054 -66.03 40.85 -17.35
C LEU A 1054 -67.16 40.34 -16.43
N ARG A 1055 -66.82 39.39 -15.54
CA ARG A 1055 -67.74 38.89 -14.52
C ARG A 1055 -67.76 39.85 -13.33
N ARG A 1056 -68.95 40.03 -12.75
CA ARG A 1056 -69.19 40.82 -11.54
C ARG A 1056 -70.18 40.11 -10.64
N GLU A 1057 -69.85 39.94 -9.38
CA GLU A 1057 -70.76 39.43 -8.36
C GLU A 1057 -70.80 40.37 -7.16
N GLN A 1058 -72.01 40.62 -6.65
CA GLN A 1058 -72.23 41.52 -5.52
C GLN A 1058 -71.86 40.79 -4.21
N VAL A 1059 -71.10 41.45 -3.33
CA VAL A 1059 -70.77 40.86 -2.02
C VAL A 1059 -72.05 40.69 -1.20
N GLY A 1060 -72.42 39.44 -0.91
CA GLY A 1060 -73.64 39.11 -0.19
C GLY A 1060 -73.63 39.63 1.25
N THR A 1061 -74.58 40.49 1.60
CA THR A 1061 -74.72 41.04 2.96
C THR A 1061 -75.22 39.96 3.93
N GLY A 1062 -74.33 39.47 4.79
CA GLY A 1062 -74.69 38.63 5.94
C GLY A 1062 -75.66 39.34 6.88
N THR A 1063 -76.58 38.58 7.48
CA THR A 1063 -77.77 39.14 8.15
C THR A 1063 -77.46 39.88 9.46
N SER A 1064 -77.41 41.21 9.40
CA SER A 1064 -77.77 42.13 10.50
C SER A 1064 -78.18 43.49 9.91
N GLY A 1065 -78.97 44.27 10.65
CA GLY A 1065 -79.76 45.39 10.10
C GLY A 1065 -79.12 46.78 10.13
N GLU A 1066 -79.77 47.70 9.41
CA GLU A 1066 -79.71 49.16 9.56
C GLU A 1066 -78.34 49.87 9.57
N GLN A 1067 -77.89 50.31 8.40
CA GLN A 1067 -78.16 51.70 7.94
C GLN A 1067 -77.79 51.90 6.46
N ALA A 1068 -78.61 52.66 5.72
CA ALA A 1068 -78.46 52.84 4.29
C ALA A 1068 -77.43 53.94 3.92
N GLY A 1069 -76.21 53.51 3.55
CA GLY A 1069 -75.12 54.38 3.09
C GLY A 1069 -74.56 53.93 1.74
N THR A 1070 -75.41 53.89 0.71
CA THR A 1070 -75.14 53.19 -0.57
C THR A 1070 -73.93 53.72 -1.33
N LYS A 1071 -72.79 53.02 -1.21
CA LYS A 1071 -71.62 53.18 -2.09
C LYS A 1071 -71.62 52.09 -3.16
N ALA A 1072 -71.54 52.48 -4.42
CA ALA A 1072 -71.66 51.57 -5.57
C ALA A 1072 -70.33 50.86 -5.94
N SER A 1073 -69.63 50.30 -4.95
CA SER A 1073 -68.26 49.77 -5.09
C SER A 1073 -68.07 48.30 -4.76
N ASP A 1074 -69.04 47.65 -4.11
CA ASP A 1074 -68.82 46.33 -3.46
C ASP A 1074 -69.24 45.18 -4.40
N PHE A 1075 -68.67 45.21 -5.60
CA PHE A 1075 -68.68 44.12 -6.58
C PHE A 1075 -67.29 43.48 -6.65
N LEU A 1076 -67.23 42.15 -6.57
CA LEU A 1076 -66.05 41.38 -6.92
C LEU A 1076 -66.01 41.26 -8.45
N GLU A 1077 -64.92 41.71 -9.07
CA GLU A 1077 -64.76 41.70 -10.53
C GLU A 1077 -63.60 40.78 -10.94
N TRP A 1078 -63.80 39.97 -11.97
CA TRP A 1078 -62.74 39.18 -12.60
C TRP A 1078 -63.03 38.98 -14.08
N TRP A 1079 -61.98 38.76 -14.86
CA TRP A 1079 -62.10 38.55 -16.29
C TRP A 1079 -62.22 37.06 -16.61
N VAL A 1080 -63.01 36.75 -17.63
CA VAL A 1080 -63.13 35.43 -18.23
C VAL A 1080 -62.73 35.53 -19.69
N ILE A 1081 -62.02 34.52 -20.16
CA ILE A 1081 -61.45 34.39 -21.49
C ILE A 1081 -61.91 33.07 -22.07
N GLU A 1082 -62.39 33.09 -23.32
CA GLU A 1082 -62.81 31.92 -24.08
C GLU A 1082 -62.16 31.99 -25.47
N LEU A 1083 -61.94 30.86 -26.14
CA LEU A 1083 -61.63 30.87 -27.57
C LEU A 1083 -62.90 31.23 -28.37
N GLN A 1084 -62.74 32.00 -29.44
CA GLN A 1084 -63.85 32.48 -30.27
C GLN A 1084 -64.76 31.33 -30.74
N ASP A 1085 -64.14 30.27 -31.25
CA ASP A 1085 -64.81 29.13 -31.89
C ASP A 1085 -64.89 27.90 -30.98
N CYS A 1086 -65.01 28.10 -29.66
CA CYS A 1086 -65.19 27.02 -28.70
C CYS A 1086 -66.53 26.27 -28.92
N GLN A 1087 -66.49 24.93 -28.86
CA GLN A 1087 -67.66 24.07 -29.13
C GLN A 1087 -68.07 23.21 -27.93
N ALA A 1088 -67.15 22.41 -27.38
CA ALA A 1088 -67.44 21.51 -26.25
C ALA A 1088 -67.06 22.13 -24.89
N GLU A 1089 -65.85 22.68 -24.78
CA GLU A 1089 -65.25 23.07 -23.49
C GLU A 1089 -64.83 24.55 -23.50
N CYS A 1090 -65.79 25.48 -23.62
CA CYS A 1090 -65.50 26.93 -23.64
C CYS A 1090 -64.76 27.46 -22.39
N ASN A 1091 -64.77 26.71 -21.28
CA ASN A 1091 -64.04 27.03 -20.06
C ASN A 1091 -62.54 26.70 -20.14
N LEU A 1092 -62.05 26.04 -21.19
CA LEU A 1092 -60.65 25.60 -21.32
C LEU A 1092 -60.01 26.14 -22.61
N LEU A 1093 -58.75 26.59 -22.48
CA LEU A 1093 -57.90 27.02 -23.58
C LEU A 1093 -56.76 25.99 -23.74
N PRO A 1094 -56.86 25.03 -24.67
CA PRO A 1094 -55.82 24.03 -24.88
C PRO A 1094 -54.61 24.62 -25.59
N MET A 1095 -53.49 24.75 -24.86
CA MET A 1095 -52.19 25.17 -25.39
C MET A 1095 -51.29 23.94 -25.59
N VAL A 1096 -50.83 23.71 -26.82
CA VAL A 1096 -50.00 22.55 -27.19
C VAL A 1096 -48.53 22.96 -27.18
N ILE A 1097 -47.74 22.32 -26.30
CA ILE A 1097 -46.37 22.69 -25.98
C ILE A 1097 -45.42 21.55 -26.36
N PHE A 1098 -44.52 21.82 -27.31
CA PHE A 1098 -43.46 20.90 -27.75
C PHE A 1098 -42.21 21.13 -26.91
N SER A 1099 -41.83 20.18 -26.05
CA SER A 1099 -40.67 20.29 -25.17
C SER A 1099 -39.42 19.64 -25.76
N ASP A 1100 -38.33 20.40 -25.91
CA ASP A 1100 -37.02 19.83 -26.20
C ASP A 1100 -36.56 18.86 -25.08
N LYS A 1101 -35.94 17.74 -25.46
CA LYS A 1101 -35.28 16.84 -24.52
C LYS A 1101 -34.00 17.46 -23.95
N VAL A 1102 -33.73 17.23 -22.66
CA VAL A 1102 -32.50 17.67 -21.98
C VAL A 1102 -31.46 16.57 -21.91
N SER A 1103 -30.18 16.95 -21.98
CA SER A 1103 -29.06 16.11 -21.59
C SER A 1103 -28.54 16.50 -20.19
N PRO A 1104 -27.94 15.57 -19.42
CA PRO A 1104 -27.29 15.91 -18.16
C PRO A 1104 -26.16 16.94 -18.38
N PRO A 1105 -26.05 18.00 -17.54
CA PRO A 1105 -25.15 19.12 -17.79
C PRO A 1105 -23.66 18.72 -17.83
N SER A 1106 -23.28 17.61 -17.18
CA SER A 1106 -21.92 17.07 -17.15
C SER A 1106 -21.33 16.70 -18.52
N LEU A 1107 -22.15 16.58 -19.58
CA LEU A 1107 -21.69 16.26 -20.94
C LEU A 1107 -21.74 17.45 -21.92
N GLY A 1108 -22.42 18.54 -21.55
CA GLY A 1108 -22.64 19.69 -22.45
C GLY A 1108 -21.34 20.43 -22.83
N PHE A 1109 -20.42 20.58 -21.88
CA PHE A 1109 -19.16 21.33 -22.04
C PHE A 1109 -18.27 20.84 -23.20
N LEU A 1110 -18.33 19.55 -23.55
CA LEU A 1110 -17.50 18.99 -24.61
C LEU A 1110 -18.08 19.18 -26.02
N ALA A 1111 -19.41 19.29 -26.16
CA ALA A 1111 -20.13 18.74 -27.32
C ALA A 1111 -19.84 19.36 -28.71
N GLY A 1112 -19.24 20.56 -28.78
CA GLY A 1112 -19.02 21.32 -30.03
C GLY A 1112 -17.83 20.85 -30.87
N TYR A 1113 -16.71 21.59 -30.79
CA TYR A 1113 -15.55 21.43 -31.70
C TYR A 1113 -14.24 20.99 -31.00
N GLY A 1114 -14.08 21.27 -29.70
CA GLY A 1114 -12.81 21.05 -28.98
C GLY A 1114 -12.36 19.59 -28.97
N ILE A 1115 -13.30 18.63 -28.85
CA ILE A 1115 -12.97 17.21 -28.78
C ILE A 1115 -12.38 16.66 -30.09
N VAL A 1116 -12.76 17.20 -31.26
CA VAL A 1116 -12.20 16.77 -32.55
C VAL A 1116 -10.73 17.21 -32.65
N GLY A 1117 -10.42 18.44 -32.19
CA GLY A 1117 -9.05 18.92 -32.05
C GLY A 1117 -8.22 18.07 -31.07
N LEU A 1118 -8.81 17.71 -29.92
CA LEU A 1118 -8.18 16.83 -28.92
C LEU A 1118 -7.91 15.42 -29.47
N TYR A 1119 -8.87 14.83 -30.19
CA TYR A 1119 -8.71 13.54 -30.87
C TYR A 1119 -7.57 13.58 -31.90
N VAL A 1120 -7.58 14.57 -32.81
CA VAL A 1120 -6.52 14.74 -33.81
C VAL A 1120 -5.15 14.96 -33.14
N SER A 1121 -5.10 15.76 -32.06
CA SER A 1121 -3.88 15.96 -31.27
C SER A 1121 -3.34 14.66 -30.68
N ILE A 1122 -4.19 13.86 -30.01
CA ILE A 1122 -3.77 12.56 -29.45
C ILE A 1122 -3.31 11.61 -30.54
N VAL A 1123 -4.04 11.47 -31.66
CA VAL A 1123 -3.65 10.58 -32.77
C VAL A 1123 -2.34 11.03 -33.42
N LEU A 1124 -2.08 12.33 -33.58
CA LEU A 1124 -0.81 12.84 -34.09
C LEU A 1124 0.35 12.65 -33.11
N VAL A 1125 0.14 12.86 -31.80
CA VAL A 1125 1.16 12.65 -30.77
C VAL A 1125 1.52 11.17 -30.65
N VAL A 1126 0.53 10.28 -30.56
CA VAL A 1126 0.76 8.83 -30.51
C VAL A 1126 1.34 8.33 -31.84
N GLY A 1127 0.89 8.84 -32.99
CA GLY A 1127 1.48 8.53 -34.30
C GLY A 1127 2.96 8.94 -34.41
N LYS A 1128 3.34 10.10 -33.86
CA LYS A 1128 4.74 10.54 -33.77
C LYS A 1128 5.56 9.65 -32.84
N PHE A 1129 5.01 9.26 -31.68
CA PHE A 1129 5.65 8.36 -30.74
C PHE A 1129 5.88 6.96 -31.34
N VAL A 1130 4.85 6.38 -31.98
CA VAL A 1130 4.95 5.11 -32.71
C VAL A 1130 5.97 5.19 -33.84
N ARG A 1131 6.07 6.32 -34.57
CA ARG A 1131 7.08 6.51 -35.61
C ARG A 1131 8.51 6.45 -35.08
N GLY A 1132 8.79 7.01 -33.90
CA GLY A 1132 10.13 7.01 -33.29
C GLY A 1132 10.72 5.61 -33.09
N PHE A 1133 9.88 4.63 -32.72
CA PHE A 1133 10.30 3.22 -32.61
C PHE A 1133 10.71 2.57 -33.94
N PHE A 1134 10.40 3.19 -35.09
CA PHE A 1134 10.66 2.60 -36.41
C PHE A 1134 11.65 3.40 -37.27
N SER A 1135 11.82 4.71 -37.05
CA SER A 1135 12.71 5.54 -37.87
C SER A 1135 14.17 5.48 -37.44
N ASP A 1136 14.44 5.39 -36.14
CA ASP A 1136 15.76 5.77 -35.60
C ASP A 1136 16.67 4.56 -35.30
N ILE A 1137 16.15 3.33 -35.48
CA ILE A 1137 16.85 2.05 -35.23
C ILE A 1137 18.20 1.97 -35.96
N SER A 1138 18.33 2.56 -37.15
CA SER A 1138 19.58 2.55 -37.92
C SER A 1138 20.78 3.15 -37.18
N HIS A 1139 20.54 4.05 -36.21
CA HIS A 1139 21.59 4.66 -35.40
C HIS A 1139 21.99 3.80 -34.18
N SER A 1140 21.10 2.95 -33.66
CA SER A 1140 21.38 2.10 -32.49
C SER A 1140 22.08 0.79 -32.82
N ILE A 1141 22.07 0.34 -34.09
CA ILE A 1141 22.68 -0.93 -34.56
C ILE A 1141 24.08 -1.17 -33.97
N MET A 1142 24.94 -0.15 -33.96
CA MET A 1142 26.33 -0.30 -33.50
C MET A 1142 26.48 -0.66 -32.02
N PHE A 1143 25.46 -0.37 -31.20
CA PHE A 1143 25.44 -0.66 -29.76
C PHE A 1143 24.52 -1.84 -29.41
N GLU A 1144 23.56 -2.20 -30.27
CA GLU A 1144 22.59 -3.27 -30.03
C GLU A 1144 23.01 -4.63 -30.61
N GLU A 1145 23.56 -4.67 -31.84
CA GLU A 1145 23.90 -5.93 -32.53
C GLU A 1145 25.31 -6.43 -32.19
N LEU A 1146 25.55 -6.61 -30.88
CA LEU A 1146 26.81 -7.13 -30.33
C LEU A 1146 26.72 -8.67 -30.14
N PRO A 1147 27.66 -9.48 -30.70
CA PRO A 1147 27.60 -10.95 -30.60
C PRO A 1147 27.83 -11.50 -29.19
N CYS A 1148 28.93 -11.08 -28.54
CA CYS A 1148 29.29 -11.51 -27.19
C CYS A 1148 29.64 -10.28 -26.33
N VAL A 1149 28.81 -9.98 -25.32
CA VAL A 1149 28.95 -8.78 -24.48
C VAL A 1149 29.61 -9.04 -23.12
N ASP A 1150 30.04 -10.27 -22.86
CA ASP A 1150 30.42 -10.76 -21.54
C ASP A 1150 31.59 -9.98 -20.92
N ARG A 1151 32.56 -9.55 -21.73
CA ARG A 1151 33.69 -8.70 -21.27
C ARG A 1151 33.23 -7.29 -20.86
N ILE A 1152 32.24 -6.72 -21.54
CA ILE A 1152 31.67 -5.39 -21.21
C ILE A 1152 30.84 -5.50 -19.94
N LEU A 1153 29.99 -6.53 -19.85
CA LEU A 1153 29.19 -6.82 -18.68
C LEU A 1153 30.07 -7.05 -17.43
N LYS A 1154 31.20 -7.75 -17.58
CA LYS A 1154 32.21 -7.93 -16.55
C LYS A 1154 32.89 -6.63 -16.14
N LEU A 1155 33.28 -5.77 -17.10
CA LEU A 1155 33.84 -4.44 -16.81
C LEU A 1155 32.86 -3.58 -16.00
N CYS A 1156 31.57 -3.57 -16.34
CA CYS A 1156 30.55 -2.87 -15.55
C CYS A 1156 30.39 -3.48 -14.14
N GLN A 1157 30.44 -4.81 -14.00
CA GLN A 1157 30.39 -5.49 -12.70
C GLN A 1157 31.63 -5.20 -11.83
N ASP A 1158 32.81 -5.10 -12.43
CA ASP A 1158 34.05 -4.70 -11.75
C ASP A 1158 33.98 -3.24 -11.28
N ILE A 1159 33.40 -2.31 -12.06
CA ILE A 1159 33.12 -0.93 -11.62
C ILE A 1159 32.20 -0.91 -10.39
N PHE A 1160 31.09 -1.65 -10.41
CA PHE A 1160 30.18 -1.75 -9.25
C PHE A 1160 30.86 -2.36 -8.02
N LEU A 1161 31.75 -3.34 -8.20
CA LEU A 1161 32.53 -3.96 -7.13
C LEU A 1161 33.57 -2.99 -6.53
N VAL A 1162 34.21 -2.18 -7.37
CA VAL A 1162 35.18 -1.15 -6.95
C VAL A 1162 34.49 -0.05 -6.15
N ARG A 1163 33.32 0.46 -6.60
CA ARG A 1163 32.46 1.38 -5.82
C ARG A 1163 32.15 0.83 -4.43
N GLU A 1164 31.68 -0.42 -4.37
CA GLU A 1164 31.29 -1.06 -3.11
C GLU A 1164 32.48 -1.31 -2.15
N THR A 1165 33.69 -1.44 -2.67
CA THR A 1165 34.93 -1.53 -1.88
C THR A 1165 35.58 -0.17 -1.58
N ARG A 1166 35.06 0.92 -2.15
CA ARG A 1166 35.54 2.31 -2.02
C ARG A 1166 36.98 2.54 -2.52
N GLU A 1167 37.46 1.74 -3.47
CA GLU A 1167 38.79 1.93 -4.09
C GLU A 1167 38.70 2.88 -5.29
N LEU A 1168 38.28 4.13 -5.04
CA LEU A 1168 37.73 5.05 -6.05
C LEU A 1168 38.70 5.41 -7.19
N GLU A 1169 40.01 5.37 -6.98
CA GLU A 1169 41.01 5.53 -8.07
C GLU A 1169 40.80 4.51 -9.20
N LEU A 1170 40.49 3.26 -8.84
CA LEU A 1170 40.19 2.19 -9.80
C LEU A 1170 38.81 2.38 -10.46
N GLU A 1171 37.91 3.20 -9.89
CA GLU A 1171 36.62 3.52 -10.52
C GLU A 1171 36.86 4.38 -11.75
N GLU A 1172 37.72 5.39 -11.62
CA GLU A 1172 38.05 6.34 -12.71
C GLU A 1172 38.82 5.66 -13.84
N GLU A 1173 39.81 4.81 -13.54
CA GLU A 1173 40.54 4.05 -14.57
C GLU A 1173 39.63 3.07 -15.34
N LEU A 1174 38.74 2.35 -14.66
CA LEU A 1174 37.79 1.43 -15.31
C LEU A 1174 36.70 2.18 -16.09
N TYR A 1175 36.26 3.34 -15.59
CA TYR A 1175 35.32 4.23 -16.28
C TYR A 1175 35.94 4.84 -17.55
N ALA A 1176 37.19 5.29 -17.51
CA ALA A 1176 37.94 5.76 -18.68
C ALA A 1176 38.05 4.66 -19.75
N LYS A 1177 38.36 3.42 -19.34
CA LYS A 1177 38.34 2.24 -20.23
C LYS A 1177 36.94 2.00 -20.82
N LEU A 1178 35.87 2.10 -20.03
CA LEU A 1178 34.50 1.91 -20.52
C LEU A 1178 34.09 2.99 -21.53
N ILE A 1179 34.40 4.26 -21.27
CA ILE A 1179 34.08 5.38 -22.17
C ILE A 1179 34.88 5.32 -23.47
N PHE A 1180 36.16 4.92 -23.42
CA PHE A 1180 36.95 4.73 -24.65
C PHE A 1180 36.36 3.64 -25.55
N LEU A 1181 35.90 2.52 -24.97
CA LEU A 1181 35.28 1.42 -25.71
C LEU A 1181 34.02 1.85 -26.45
N TYR A 1182 33.20 2.74 -25.85
CA TYR A 1182 32.02 3.33 -26.50
C TYR A 1182 32.34 4.48 -27.46
N ARG A 1183 33.59 4.98 -27.47
CA ARG A 1183 34.05 6.07 -28.36
C ARG A 1183 34.68 5.56 -29.67
N SER A 1184 35.24 4.35 -29.69
CA SER A 1184 35.80 3.70 -30.91
C SER A 1184 35.03 2.42 -31.25
N PRO A 1185 34.17 2.42 -32.30
CA PRO A 1185 33.42 1.24 -32.69
C PRO A 1185 34.33 0.09 -33.17
N GLU A 1186 35.53 0.39 -33.66
CA GLU A 1186 36.54 -0.61 -34.03
C GLU A 1186 37.01 -1.42 -32.81
N THR A 1187 37.24 -0.75 -31.67
CA THR A 1187 37.57 -1.46 -30.42
C THR A 1187 36.41 -2.28 -29.89
N MET A 1188 35.18 -1.76 -29.98
CA MET A 1188 33.99 -2.49 -29.58
C MET A 1188 33.85 -3.80 -30.38
N ILE A 1189 33.97 -3.74 -31.71
CA ILE A 1189 33.94 -4.93 -32.59
C ILE A 1189 35.10 -5.91 -32.29
N LYS A 1190 36.31 -5.40 -31.99
CA LYS A 1190 37.46 -6.23 -31.57
C LYS A 1190 37.18 -6.94 -30.23
N TRP A 1191 36.41 -6.31 -29.34
CA TRP A 1191 36.15 -6.78 -27.97
C TRP A 1191 34.96 -7.75 -27.87
N THR A 1192 33.89 -7.50 -28.62
CA THR A 1192 32.64 -8.27 -28.58
C THR A 1192 32.57 -9.43 -29.58
N ARG A 1193 33.68 -9.74 -30.24
CA ARG A 1193 33.82 -10.92 -31.09
C ARG A 1193 33.59 -12.18 -30.24
N GLU A 1194 32.79 -13.09 -30.76
CA GLU A 1194 32.65 -14.43 -30.19
C GLU A 1194 34.02 -15.14 -30.22
N LYS A 1195 34.38 -15.85 -29.14
CA LYS A 1195 35.55 -16.76 -29.16
C LYS A 1195 35.09 -18.06 -29.83
N GLU A 1196 35.81 -18.47 -30.86
CA GLU A 1196 35.73 -19.81 -31.46
C GLU A 1196 36.44 -20.83 -30.57
#